data_AF-A2FNE1-F1
#
_entry.id   AF-A2FNE1-F1
#
_cell.length_a   1.000
_cell.length_b   1.000
_cell.length_c   1.000
_cell.angle_alpha   90.00
_cell.angle_beta   90.00
_cell.angle_gamma   90.00
#
_symmetry.space_group_name_H-M   'P 1'
#
loop_
_entity.id
_entity.type
_entity.pdbx_description
1 polymer ?
#
loop_
_entity_poly.entity_id
_entity_poly.type
_entity_poly.pdbx_seq_one_letter_code
_entity_poly.pdbx_strand_id
1 'polypeptide(L)'
;MAFVCLIVKASTSILTPSNISADSFEDIFEGIVERFKNHNFVSGAVSVNYNGKNIFESIKGFSDISKQTKANRETLYHWSSISSVLAHVSIMQLYEEGKLNLTDDIKKYLGKKFFKRLSYNDTIRIINLMNHDTGWDETAEKSIVHGNKIKVNLENVIRKNEPQQFCRPGTFVSFSDYGVAVEGLIVEKVSKMKYWKYVRMNILKRLGMNMTSVDPQRNDISEDMLRNMAKPYALQNEDMRIIETEIFSNQFYPSGSVISTISDMSKFVDSLIWKEGTNNIFKNKETYIEFYNISKESARISHGLFQQIYSDKIIGYDHQGKTIGYTAFMSILPDQGFSYVGVSNIQDDFVISRAFHRKLWGIYVPKTDINISSNLSGKYRPTAIVHRGFFMRHDLDKIYSLDVLERNNQFSFRGEIYSISEFNLFTNNASSNGSYIGKYQIRFIKDSNLTIIGLCNFDECYEKVNEINKYEIPLVIYIFEIFIITTSWIFFIGELNHRTNTCFCFKQIIIMLMILLICTLSFITNINLLKNRICIRTTAMNVIYILIFIICCEVILSLVYFSLFIIDFTKVADPKYKSPIGSLIDFIMFSIDYDPNDNVDIFDKDEDLCSEDLCEIDILIFLSCIFCIFYHVRMLIVNEAIYL
;
A
#
# COMPACT_ATOMS: atom_id res chain seq x y z
N MET A 1 -21.04 64.05 37.52
CA MET A 1 -20.99 62.57 37.45
C MET A 1 -21.61 62.15 36.12
N ALA A 2 -20.79 61.95 35.09
CA ALA A 2 -21.24 61.40 33.81
C ALA A 2 -20.98 59.88 33.87
N PHE A 3 -22.05 59.10 33.97
CA PHE A 3 -21.99 57.65 33.87
C PHE A 3 -21.76 57.27 32.40
N VAL A 4 -20.52 56.91 32.05
CA VAL A 4 -20.22 56.25 30.78
C VAL A 4 -20.70 54.81 30.91
N CYS A 5 -21.85 54.51 30.31
CA CYS A 5 -22.29 53.13 30.09
C CYS A 5 -21.38 52.47 29.05
N LEU A 6 -20.36 51.75 29.53
CA LEU A 6 -19.62 50.77 28.75
C LEU A 6 -20.56 49.62 28.41
N ILE A 7 -21.16 49.65 27.22
CA ILE A 7 -21.80 48.49 26.61
C ILE A 7 -20.67 47.55 26.18
N VAL A 8 -20.27 46.66 27.09
CA VAL A 8 -19.48 45.48 26.73
C VAL A 8 -20.42 44.57 25.95
N LYS A 9 -20.31 44.60 24.60
CA LYS A 9 -20.85 43.51 23.79
C LYS A 9 -20.10 42.25 24.22
N ALA A 10 -20.74 41.41 25.03
CA ALA A 10 -20.28 40.05 25.26
C ALA A 10 -20.36 39.32 23.91
N SER A 11 -19.25 39.28 23.17
CA SER A 11 -19.10 38.35 22.07
C SER A 11 -19.03 36.97 22.70
N THR A 12 -20.14 36.23 22.67
CA THR A 12 -20.13 34.80 23.01
C THR A 12 -19.13 34.12 22.09
N SER A 13 -18.00 33.67 22.63
CA SER A 13 -16.99 32.96 21.86
C SER A 13 -17.61 31.68 21.30
N ILE A 14 -17.34 31.40 20.02
CA ILE A 14 -17.79 30.16 19.39
C ILE A 14 -16.96 29.02 20.00
N LEU A 15 -17.63 28.07 20.65
CA LEU A 15 -17.01 26.91 21.28
C LEU A 15 -17.20 25.67 20.40
N THR A 16 -16.11 24.91 20.23
CA THR A 16 -16.17 23.59 19.59
C THR A 16 -16.79 22.55 20.53
N PRO A 17 -17.12 21.34 20.02
CA PRO A 17 -17.48 20.19 20.87
C PRO A 17 -16.57 19.91 22.06
N SER A 18 -15.26 20.12 21.92
CA SER A 18 -14.28 19.99 23.01
C SER A 18 -14.21 21.22 23.94
N ASN A 19 -15.17 22.14 23.86
CA ASN A 19 -15.18 23.43 24.57
C ASN A 19 -13.95 24.31 24.29
N ILE A 20 -13.41 24.26 23.05
CA ILE A 20 -12.30 25.11 22.64
C ILE A 20 -12.85 26.39 21.98
N SER A 21 -12.38 27.55 22.43
CA SER A 21 -12.73 28.84 21.81
C SER A 21 -12.04 28.98 20.45
N ALA A 22 -12.77 29.48 19.46
CA ALA A 22 -12.23 29.85 18.15
C ALA A 22 -11.00 30.77 18.24
N ASP A 23 -10.94 31.64 19.25
CA ASP A 23 -9.82 32.57 19.48
C ASP A 23 -8.48 31.85 19.75
N SER A 24 -8.52 30.58 20.17
CA SER A 24 -7.34 29.77 20.48
C SER A 24 -6.88 28.86 19.34
N PHE A 25 -7.58 28.86 18.20
CA PHE A 25 -7.29 27.91 17.12
C PHE A 25 -5.91 28.11 16.48
N GLU A 26 -5.46 29.37 16.30
CA GLU A 26 -4.13 29.65 15.74
C GLU A 26 -3.04 29.12 16.66
N ASP A 27 -3.07 29.47 17.96
CA ASP A 27 -2.09 29.00 18.94
C ASP A 27 -2.04 27.47 19.04
N ILE A 28 -3.20 26.80 18.98
CA ILE A 28 -3.28 25.33 18.97
C ILE A 28 -2.66 24.77 17.69
N PHE A 29 -2.98 25.35 16.54
CA PHE A 29 -2.45 24.86 15.26
C PHE A 29 -0.93 25.08 15.18
N GLU A 30 -0.44 26.26 15.57
CA GLU A 30 0.99 26.56 15.63
C GLU A 30 1.73 25.63 16.60
N GLY A 31 1.18 25.39 17.80
CA GLY A 31 1.77 24.48 18.77
C GLY A 31 1.85 23.03 18.26
N ILE A 32 0.86 22.58 17.50
CA ILE A 32 0.91 21.27 16.84
C ILE A 32 1.96 21.27 15.73
N VAL A 33 1.94 22.26 14.83
CA VAL A 33 2.91 22.34 13.72
C VAL A 33 4.34 22.37 14.26
N GLU A 34 4.65 23.18 15.28
CA GLU A 34 6.00 23.27 15.83
C GLU A 34 6.45 21.94 16.47
N ARG A 35 5.55 21.22 17.14
CA ARG A 35 5.83 19.88 17.68
C ARG A 35 6.17 18.86 16.59
N PHE A 36 5.55 18.97 15.42
CA PHE A 36 5.72 18.05 14.30
C PHE A 36 6.65 18.56 13.19
N LYS A 37 7.24 19.75 13.35
CA LYS A 37 8.15 20.37 12.38
C LYS A 37 9.41 19.54 12.13
N ASN A 38 9.93 18.91 13.19
CA ASN A 38 11.05 17.96 13.10
C ASN A 38 10.60 16.53 12.71
N HIS A 39 9.30 16.31 12.54
CA HIS A 39 8.67 15.02 12.25
C HIS A 39 7.78 15.12 11.01
N ASN A 40 8.32 15.62 9.89
CA ASN A 40 7.75 15.41 8.55
C ASN A 40 6.64 16.38 8.13
N PHE A 41 6.61 17.62 8.63
CA PHE A 41 5.70 18.65 8.14
C PHE A 41 6.36 19.48 7.02
N VAL A 42 5.75 19.52 5.83
CA VAL A 42 6.23 20.33 4.69
C VAL A 42 5.40 21.61 4.54
N SER A 43 4.13 21.45 4.18
CA SER A 43 3.13 22.51 4.25
C SER A 43 1.79 21.93 4.64
N GLY A 44 0.98 22.77 5.28
CA GLY A 44 -0.35 22.41 5.72
C GLY A 44 -1.25 23.62 5.72
N ALA A 45 -2.45 23.45 5.16
CA ALA A 45 -3.51 24.45 5.17
C ALA A 45 -4.74 23.84 5.83
N VAL A 46 -5.32 24.56 6.78
CA VAL A 46 -6.51 24.14 7.52
C VAL A 46 -7.59 25.22 7.46
N SER A 47 -8.84 24.82 7.49
CA SER A 47 -9.97 25.72 7.64
C SER A 47 -11.07 25.10 8.49
N VAL A 48 -11.68 25.92 9.36
CA VAL A 48 -12.85 25.56 10.16
C VAL A 48 -13.98 26.53 9.85
N ASN A 49 -15.16 26.00 9.58
CA ASN A 49 -16.38 26.78 9.43
C ASN A 49 -17.37 26.47 10.55
N TYR A 50 -18.18 27.47 10.88
CA TYR A 50 -19.31 27.34 11.78
C TYR A 50 -20.52 28.08 11.19
N ASN A 51 -21.62 27.35 10.98
CA ASN A 51 -22.89 27.87 10.47
C ASN A 51 -22.74 28.74 9.21
N GLY A 52 -21.96 28.26 8.23
CA GLY A 52 -21.78 28.95 6.95
C GLY A 52 -20.76 30.08 6.95
N LYS A 53 -20.03 30.29 8.05
CA LYS A 53 -18.95 31.27 8.14
C LYS A 53 -17.63 30.57 8.39
N ASN A 54 -16.62 30.97 7.61
CA ASN A 54 -15.24 30.63 7.91
C ASN A 54 -14.82 31.37 9.19
N ILE A 55 -14.55 30.61 10.25
CA ILE A 55 -14.15 31.16 11.55
C ILE A 55 -12.65 31.02 11.79
N PHE A 56 -11.97 30.21 10.97
CA PHE A 56 -10.53 30.02 11.03
C PHE A 56 -10.00 29.49 9.70
N GLU A 57 -8.87 30.03 9.27
CA GLU A 57 -8.07 29.54 8.16
C GLU A 57 -6.61 29.84 8.48
N SER A 58 -5.75 28.82 8.40
CA SER A 58 -4.32 28.96 8.66
C SER A 58 -3.52 28.12 7.69
N ILE A 59 -2.43 28.70 7.17
CA ILE A 59 -1.57 28.09 6.15
C ILE A 59 -0.13 28.25 6.61
N LYS A 60 0.60 27.13 6.70
CA LYS A 60 1.98 27.08 7.18
C LYS A 60 2.85 26.24 6.23
N GLY A 61 4.15 26.51 6.25
CA GLY A 61 5.15 25.74 5.52
C GLY A 61 5.33 26.14 4.05
N PHE A 62 5.91 25.24 3.26
CA PHE A 62 6.39 25.51 1.89
C PHE A 62 5.67 24.67 0.85
N SER A 63 5.09 25.33 -0.17
CA SER A 63 4.56 24.64 -1.34
C SER A 63 5.67 24.10 -2.24
N ASP A 64 6.88 24.68 -2.17
CA ASP A 64 8.10 24.20 -2.83
C ASP A 64 9.30 24.46 -1.91
N ILE A 65 9.86 23.39 -1.32
CA ILE A 65 11.04 23.45 -0.44
C ILE A 65 12.27 23.92 -1.22
N SER A 66 12.47 23.42 -2.44
CA SER A 66 13.65 23.70 -3.26
C SER A 66 13.76 25.19 -3.60
N LYS A 67 12.61 25.84 -3.82
CA LYS A 67 12.52 27.29 -4.12
C LYS A 67 12.17 28.14 -2.90
N GLN A 68 12.04 27.56 -1.71
CA GLN A 68 11.58 28.25 -0.50
C GLN A 68 10.26 29.02 -0.70
N THR A 69 9.38 28.51 -1.57
CA THR A 69 8.09 29.15 -1.86
C THR A 69 7.11 28.81 -0.74
N LYS A 70 6.65 29.83 -0.01
CA LYS A 70 5.66 29.66 1.06
C LYS A 70 4.31 29.27 0.49
N ALA A 71 3.65 28.30 1.13
CA ALA A 71 2.25 28.00 0.84
C ALA A 71 1.37 29.21 1.19
N ASN A 72 0.34 29.45 0.39
CA ASN A 72 -0.58 30.58 0.51
C ASN A 72 -2.00 30.19 0.04
N ARG A 73 -2.93 31.15 0.03
CA ARG A 73 -4.34 30.94 -0.32
C ARG A 73 -4.59 30.47 -1.75
N GLU A 74 -3.65 30.70 -2.65
CA GLU A 74 -3.71 30.28 -4.05
C GLU A 74 -3.03 28.93 -4.29
N THR A 75 -2.38 28.35 -3.27
CA THR A 75 -1.70 27.06 -3.39
C THR A 75 -2.71 25.93 -3.65
N LEU A 76 -2.51 25.19 -4.74
CA LEU A 76 -3.35 24.05 -5.10
C LEU A 76 -2.77 22.74 -4.52
N TYR A 77 -3.65 21.94 -3.93
CA TYR A 77 -3.35 20.61 -3.38
C TYR A 77 -4.24 19.56 -4.03
N HIS A 78 -3.75 18.31 -4.14
CA HIS A 78 -4.60 17.18 -4.49
C HIS A 78 -5.53 16.82 -3.34
N TRP A 79 -6.83 16.69 -3.62
CA TRP A 79 -7.81 16.20 -2.66
C TRP A 79 -7.77 14.68 -2.49
N SER A 80 -7.08 13.98 -3.39
CA SER A 80 -7.03 12.52 -3.41
C SER A 80 -8.46 11.96 -3.30
N SER A 81 -8.69 10.93 -2.48
CA SER A 81 -9.98 10.25 -2.31
C SER A 81 -11.15 11.12 -1.87
N ILE A 82 -10.95 12.35 -1.37
CA ILE A 82 -12.06 13.29 -1.10
C ILE A 82 -12.78 13.70 -2.39
N SER A 83 -12.14 13.52 -3.55
CA SER A 83 -12.78 13.69 -4.86
C SER A 83 -14.04 12.83 -5.01
N SER A 84 -14.10 11.66 -4.38
CA SER A 84 -15.26 10.75 -4.39
C SER A 84 -16.53 11.40 -3.84
N VAL A 85 -16.41 12.30 -2.87
CA VAL A 85 -17.55 12.99 -2.26
C VAL A 85 -18.29 13.83 -3.31
N LEU A 86 -17.60 14.38 -4.31
CA LEU A 86 -18.25 15.08 -5.43
C LEU A 86 -19.04 14.12 -6.33
N ALA A 87 -18.59 12.87 -6.47
CA ALA A 87 -19.30 11.84 -7.22
C ALA A 87 -20.57 11.43 -6.48
N HIS A 88 -20.47 11.16 -5.17
CA HIS A 88 -21.60 10.83 -4.32
C HIS A 88 -22.65 11.94 -4.29
N VAL A 89 -22.23 13.21 -4.13
CA VAL A 89 -23.13 14.38 -4.21
C VAL A 89 -23.79 14.48 -5.58
N SER A 90 -23.07 14.19 -6.66
CA SER A 90 -23.62 14.21 -8.03
C SER A 90 -24.69 13.13 -8.22
N ILE A 91 -24.50 11.93 -7.66
CA ILE A 91 -25.52 10.87 -7.65
C ILE A 91 -26.75 11.32 -6.86
N MET A 92 -26.57 11.91 -5.67
CA MET A 92 -27.69 12.39 -4.86
C MET A 92 -28.45 13.55 -5.52
N GLN A 93 -27.78 14.45 -6.23
CA GLN A 93 -28.45 15.49 -7.03
C GLN A 93 -29.30 14.88 -8.15
N LEU A 94 -28.83 13.83 -8.83
CA LEU A 94 -29.60 13.14 -9.86
C LEU A 94 -30.76 12.31 -9.29
N TYR A 95 -30.57 11.74 -8.09
CA TYR A 95 -31.61 11.06 -7.31
C TYR A 95 -32.74 12.03 -6.95
N GLU A 96 -32.38 13.20 -6.41
CA GLU A 96 -33.33 14.28 -6.08
C GLU A 96 -34.14 14.76 -7.30
N GLU A 97 -33.51 14.79 -8.48
CA GLU A 97 -34.18 15.15 -9.74
C GLU A 97 -35.06 14.02 -10.31
N GLY A 98 -35.18 12.88 -9.63
CA GLY A 98 -35.93 11.72 -10.08
C GLY A 98 -35.35 11.03 -11.31
N LYS A 99 -34.09 11.33 -11.66
CA LYS A 99 -33.43 10.80 -12.87
C LYS A 99 -32.84 9.40 -12.64
N LEU A 100 -32.61 9.02 -11.40
CA LEU A 100 -32.19 7.69 -10.98
C LEU A 100 -32.75 7.37 -9.59
N ASN A 101 -32.78 6.08 -9.23
CA ASN A 101 -32.98 5.62 -7.86
C ASN A 101 -31.72 4.94 -7.34
N LEU A 102 -31.41 5.09 -6.05
CA LEU A 102 -30.24 4.46 -5.41
C LEU A 102 -30.30 2.92 -5.46
N THR A 103 -31.51 2.36 -5.54
CA THR A 103 -31.72 0.92 -5.67
C THR A 103 -31.70 0.42 -7.11
N ASP A 104 -31.53 1.28 -8.12
CA ASP A 104 -31.47 0.82 -9.51
C ASP A 104 -30.24 -0.07 -9.78
N ASP A 105 -30.40 -1.06 -10.66
CA ASP A 105 -29.30 -1.82 -11.24
C ASP A 105 -28.42 -0.89 -12.09
N ILE A 106 -27.09 -0.89 -11.85
CA ILE A 106 -26.15 -0.08 -12.63
C ILE A 106 -26.18 -0.43 -14.14
N LYS A 107 -26.56 -1.66 -14.50
CA LYS A 107 -26.71 -2.11 -15.90
C LYS A 107 -27.83 -1.38 -16.63
N LYS A 108 -28.80 -0.78 -15.92
CA LYS A 108 -29.83 0.11 -16.49
C LYS A 108 -29.21 1.31 -17.20
N TYR A 109 -28.10 1.83 -16.67
CA TYR A 109 -27.44 3.03 -17.18
C TYR A 109 -26.26 2.73 -18.11
N LEU A 110 -25.56 1.63 -17.86
CA LEU A 110 -24.33 1.26 -18.56
C LEU A 110 -24.55 0.24 -19.69
N GLY A 111 -25.66 -0.52 -19.63
CA GLY A 111 -26.01 -1.59 -20.56
C GLY A 111 -25.64 -2.98 -20.03
N LYS A 112 -26.47 -3.99 -20.36
CA LYS A 112 -26.34 -5.37 -19.86
C LYS A 112 -25.01 -6.05 -20.22
N LYS A 113 -24.37 -5.65 -21.33
CA LYS A 113 -23.09 -6.19 -21.81
C LYS A 113 -21.89 -5.31 -21.45
N PHE A 114 -22.06 -4.36 -20.52
CA PHE A 114 -20.99 -3.44 -20.15
C PHE A 114 -19.83 -4.18 -19.46
N PHE A 115 -20.16 -4.91 -18.41
CA PHE A 115 -19.23 -5.71 -17.62
C PHE A 115 -19.15 -7.13 -18.18
N LYS A 116 -17.93 -7.65 -18.34
CA LYS A 116 -17.62 -8.97 -18.89
C LYS A 116 -17.06 -9.96 -17.87
N ARG A 117 -16.65 -9.49 -16.68
CA ARG A 117 -15.92 -10.24 -15.66
C ARG A 117 -16.68 -10.41 -14.36
N LEU A 118 -18.00 -10.15 -14.36
CA LEU A 118 -18.86 -10.42 -13.21
C LEU A 118 -19.00 -11.93 -13.00
N SER A 119 -18.72 -12.38 -11.78
CA SER A 119 -18.80 -13.79 -11.39
C SER A 119 -20.17 -14.15 -10.80
N TYR A 120 -20.95 -13.15 -10.36
CA TYR A 120 -22.23 -13.34 -9.69
C TYR A 120 -23.39 -12.72 -10.49
N ASN A 121 -24.56 -13.35 -10.43
CA ASN A 121 -25.77 -12.88 -11.12
C ASN A 121 -26.53 -11.81 -10.30
N ASP A 122 -26.17 -11.63 -9.04
CA ASP A 122 -26.72 -10.63 -8.14
C ASP A 122 -26.61 -9.22 -8.72
N THR A 123 -27.65 -8.41 -8.46
CA THR A 123 -27.69 -7.02 -8.93
C THR A 123 -26.70 -6.16 -8.15
N ILE A 124 -25.81 -5.47 -8.86
CA ILE A 124 -25.04 -4.35 -8.30
C ILE A 124 -25.92 -3.11 -8.43
N ARG A 125 -26.32 -2.53 -7.30
CA ARG A 125 -27.14 -1.31 -7.24
C ARG A 125 -26.26 -0.07 -7.13
N ILE A 126 -26.80 1.10 -7.44
CA ILE A 126 -26.09 2.38 -7.25
C ILE A 126 -25.64 2.54 -5.80
N ILE A 127 -26.49 2.20 -4.83
CA ILE A 127 -26.14 2.27 -3.41
C ILE A 127 -24.96 1.37 -3.04
N ASN A 128 -24.71 0.28 -3.80
CA ASN A 128 -23.53 -0.56 -3.55
C ASN A 128 -22.22 0.12 -3.95
N LEU A 129 -22.26 1.01 -4.95
CA LEU A 129 -21.10 1.83 -5.32
C LEU A 129 -20.74 2.77 -4.17
N MET A 130 -21.75 3.50 -3.66
CA MET A 130 -21.60 4.48 -2.57
C MET A 130 -21.25 3.82 -1.23
N ASN A 131 -21.72 2.58 -0.99
CA ASN A 131 -21.38 1.80 0.20
C ASN A 131 -20.05 1.06 0.09
N HIS A 132 -19.39 1.12 -1.07
CA HIS A 132 -18.20 0.33 -1.37
C HIS A 132 -18.39 -1.17 -1.14
N ASP A 133 -19.58 -1.72 -1.43
CA ASP A 133 -19.90 -3.14 -1.22
C ASP A 133 -20.35 -3.86 -2.50
N THR A 134 -19.75 -3.49 -3.63
CA THR A 134 -20.02 -4.08 -4.96
C THR A 134 -19.55 -5.53 -5.11
N GLY A 135 -18.64 -5.97 -4.24
CA GLY A 135 -17.93 -7.24 -4.34
C GLY A 135 -16.83 -7.28 -5.42
N TRP A 136 -16.52 -6.13 -6.03
CA TRP A 136 -15.37 -5.97 -6.92
C TRP A 136 -14.06 -5.88 -6.14
N ASP A 137 -13.05 -6.52 -6.70
CA ASP A 137 -11.65 -6.26 -6.35
C ASP A 137 -11.22 -4.85 -6.82
N GLU A 138 -10.05 -4.38 -6.39
CA GLU A 138 -9.57 -3.03 -6.72
C GLU A 138 -8.51 -3.04 -7.85
N THR A 139 -8.56 -2.02 -8.72
CA THR A 139 -7.66 -1.84 -9.87
C THR A 139 -7.07 -0.44 -9.99
N ALA A 140 -7.22 0.41 -8.97
CA ALA A 140 -6.73 1.78 -8.93
C ALA A 140 -5.25 1.92 -9.31
N GLU A 141 -4.40 0.98 -8.90
CA GLU A 141 -2.98 0.99 -9.30
C GLU A 141 -2.78 0.98 -10.82
N LYS A 142 -3.70 0.39 -11.58
CA LYS A 142 -3.67 0.29 -13.04
C LYS A 142 -4.15 1.57 -13.74
N SER A 143 -4.77 2.49 -12.99
CA SER A 143 -5.25 3.77 -13.48
C SER A 143 -4.31 4.93 -13.12
N ILE A 144 -3.27 4.71 -12.31
CA ILE A 144 -2.28 5.74 -11.98
C ILE A 144 -1.34 5.97 -13.16
N VAL A 145 -1.11 7.24 -13.49
CA VAL A 145 -0.17 7.67 -14.53
C VAL A 145 0.62 8.89 -14.07
N HIS A 146 1.83 9.06 -14.62
CA HIS A 146 2.69 10.21 -14.32
C HIS A 146 2.14 11.49 -14.97
N GLY A 147 2.30 12.62 -14.26
CA GLY A 147 1.91 13.95 -14.70
C GLY A 147 0.59 14.45 -14.11
N ASN A 148 0.34 15.75 -14.27
CA ASN A 148 -0.84 16.45 -13.72
C ASN A 148 -2.00 16.64 -14.72
N LYS A 149 -1.75 16.38 -16.02
CA LYS A 149 -2.70 16.49 -17.13
C LYS A 149 -2.76 15.16 -17.88
N ILE A 150 -3.96 14.61 -18.00
CA ILE A 150 -4.18 13.31 -18.62
C ILE A 150 -5.38 13.35 -19.57
N LYS A 151 -5.22 12.77 -20.76
CA LYS A 151 -6.33 12.60 -21.71
C LYS A 151 -7.06 11.31 -21.38
N VAL A 152 -8.27 11.42 -20.85
CA VAL A 152 -9.05 10.26 -20.37
C VAL A 152 -10.42 10.19 -21.04
N ASN A 153 -10.77 9.00 -21.51
CA ASN A 153 -12.16 8.61 -21.75
C ASN A 153 -12.56 7.65 -20.60
N LEU A 154 -13.44 8.13 -19.71
CA LEU A 154 -13.80 7.42 -18.48
C LEU A 154 -14.36 6.02 -18.76
N GLU A 155 -15.25 5.88 -19.75
CA GLU A 155 -15.83 4.59 -20.12
C GLU A 155 -14.75 3.60 -20.58
N ASN A 156 -13.82 4.05 -21.44
CA ASN A 156 -12.75 3.18 -21.93
C ASN A 156 -11.83 2.71 -20.80
N VAL A 157 -11.48 3.60 -19.86
CA VAL A 157 -10.64 3.26 -18.70
C VAL A 157 -11.35 2.26 -17.79
N ILE A 158 -12.63 2.47 -17.48
CA ILE A 158 -13.43 1.55 -16.65
C ILE A 158 -13.57 0.17 -17.31
N ARG A 159 -13.77 0.11 -18.63
CA ARG A 159 -13.85 -1.17 -19.36
C ARG A 159 -12.50 -1.89 -19.40
N LYS A 160 -11.41 -1.14 -19.63
CA LYS A 160 -10.06 -1.68 -19.71
C LYS A 160 -9.62 -2.28 -18.37
N ASN A 161 -9.96 -1.60 -17.28
CA ASN A 161 -9.55 -1.97 -15.93
C ASN A 161 -10.66 -2.65 -15.13
N GLU A 162 -11.61 -3.33 -15.79
CA GLU A 162 -12.68 -4.06 -15.10
C GLU A 162 -12.11 -5.09 -14.10
N PRO A 163 -12.38 -4.98 -12.79
CA PRO A 163 -11.91 -5.92 -11.77
C PRO A 163 -12.67 -7.25 -11.84
N GLN A 164 -12.12 -8.28 -11.19
CA GLN A 164 -12.90 -9.50 -10.90
C GLN A 164 -13.84 -9.24 -9.72
N GLN A 165 -14.91 -10.02 -9.63
CA GLN A 165 -15.69 -10.09 -8.38
C GLN A 165 -15.15 -11.20 -7.49
N PHE A 166 -14.78 -10.84 -6.26
CA PHE A 166 -14.34 -11.81 -5.25
C PHE A 166 -15.51 -12.28 -4.37
N CYS A 167 -16.56 -11.47 -4.21
CA CYS A 167 -17.76 -11.84 -3.44
C CYS A 167 -19.05 -11.28 -4.05
N ARG A 168 -20.21 -11.69 -3.50
CA ARG A 168 -21.52 -11.15 -3.91
C ARG A 168 -21.66 -9.68 -3.48
N PRO A 169 -22.33 -8.82 -4.27
CA PRO A 169 -22.66 -7.46 -3.87
C PRO A 169 -23.44 -7.43 -2.55
N GLY A 170 -23.19 -6.43 -1.72
CA GLY A 170 -23.79 -6.27 -0.39
C GLY A 170 -23.13 -7.09 0.71
N THR A 171 -22.22 -8.01 0.40
CA THR A 171 -21.63 -8.90 1.42
C THR A 171 -20.57 -8.19 2.25
N PHE A 172 -19.60 -7.53 1.60
CA PHE A 172 -18.45 -6.92 2.26
C PHE A 172 -18.20 -5.51 1.76
N VAL A 173 -17.76 -4.65 2.68
CA VAL A 173 -17.33 -3.29 2.38
C VAL A 173 -15.82 -3.29 2.13
N SER A 174 -15.42 -2.81 0.97
CA SER A 174 -14.03 -2.58 0.57
C SER A 174 -13.99 -1.31 -0.26
N PHE A 175 -13.32 -0.27 0.26
CA PHE A 175 -13.21 1.02 -0.45
C PHE A 175 -12.80 0.77 -1.91
N SER A 176 -13.49 1.43 -2.84
CA SER A 176 -13.27 1.17 -4.26
C SER A 176 -13.24 2.43 -5.12
N ASP A 177 -12.05 2.75 -5.62
CA ASP A 177 -11.83 3.77 -6.64
C ASP A 177 -12.53 3.39 -7.94
N TYR A 178 -12.51 2.11 -8.31
CA TYR A 178 -13.24 1.62 -9.47
C TYR A 178 -14.74 1.87 -9.33
N GLY A 179 -15.33 1.56 -8.17
CA GLY A 179 -16.74 1.83 -7.87
C GLY A 179 -17.10 3.30 -8.03
N VAL A 180 -16.29 4.20 -7.48
CA VAL A 180 -16.49 5.65 -7.61
C VAL A 180 -16.32 6.13 -9.06
N ALA A 181 -15.39 5.54 -9.83
CA ALA A 181 -15.27 5.83 -11.26
C ALA A 181 -16.55 5.45 -12.01
N VAL A 182 -17.16 4.31 -11.66
CA VAL A 182 -18.44 3.86 -12.21
C VAL A 182 -19.56 4.85 -11.85
N GLU A 183 -19.60 5.40 -10.64
CA GLU A 183 -20.54 6.49 -10.28
C GLU A 183 -20.38 7.70 -11.21
N GLY A 184 -19.14 8.17 -11.41
CA GLY A 184 -18.86 9.25 -12.33
C GLY A 184 -19.33 8.96 -13.76
N LEU A 185 -19.19 7.72 -14.24
CA LEU A 185 -19.71 7.31 -15.54
C LEU A 185 -21.24 7.28 -15.59
N ILE A 186 -21.91 6.83 -14.53
CA ILE A 186 -23.37 6.87 -14.42
C ILE A 186 -23.85 8.32 -14.49
N VAL A 187 -23.19 9.25 -13.80
CA VAL A 187 -23.46 10.70 -13.93
C VAL A 187 -23.34 11.13 -15.39
N GLU A 188 -22.32 10.69 -16.15
CA GLU A 188 -22.23 11.02 -17.58
C GLU A 188 -23.41 10.47 -18.40
N LYS A 189 -23.81 9.22 -18.14
CA LYS A 189 -24.88 8.55 -18.89
C LYS A 189 -26.25 9.15 -18.61
N VAL A 190 -26.52 9.52 -17.36
CA VAL A 190 -27.80 10.08 -16.92
C VAL A 190 -27.91 11.55 -17.31
N SER A 191 -26.87 12.35 -17.04
CA SER A 191 -26.89 13.80 -17.32
C SER A 191 -26.64 14.16 -18.78
N LYS A 192 -26.08 13.24 -19.58
CA LYS A 192 -25.54 13.50 -20.94
C LYS A 192 -24.41 14.53 -20.98
N MET A 193 -23.74 14.76 -19.86
CA MET A 193 -22.59 15.65 -19.73
C MET A 193 -21.34 14.87 -19.37
N LYS A 194 -20.15 15.41 -19.65
CA LYS A 194 -18.92 14.88 -19.03
C LYS A 194 -18.96 15.10 -17.52
N TYR A 195 -18.46 14.15 -16.74
CA TYR A 195 -18.59 14.19 -15.28
C TYR A 195 -17.97 15.47 -14.70
N TRP A 196 -16.75 15.84 -15.13
CA TRP A 196 -16.14 17.10 -14.71
C TRP A 196 -16.96 18.34 -15.08
N LYS A 197 -17.67 18.33 -16.22
CA LYS A 197 -18.57 19.44 -16.62
C LYS A 197 -19.80 19.50 -15.72
N TYR A 198 -20.38 18.34 -15.40
CA TYR A 198 -21.51 18.23 -14.48
C TYR A 198 -21.13 18.81 -13.11
N VAL A 199 -20.02 18.37 -12.53
CA VAL A 199 -19.52 18.86 -11.24
C VAL A 199 -19.24 20.37 -11.31
N ARG A 200 -18.57 20.85 -12.37
CA ARG A 200 -18.29 22.28 -12.54
C ARG A 200 -19.56 23.13 -12.57
N MET A 201 -20.60 22.68 -13.27
CA MET A 201 -21.85 23.44 -13.41
C MET A 201 -22.76 23.36 -12.18
N ASN A 202 -22.91 22.16 -11.61
CA ASN A 202 -23.90 21.88 -10.57
C ASN A 202 -23.34 21.97 -9.14
N ILE A 203 -22.01 22.07 -8.99
CA ILE A 203 -21.34 22.19 -7.69
C ILE A 203 -20.41 23.41 -7.70
N LEU A 204 -19.31 23.38 -8.46
CA LEU A 204 -18.24 24.39 -8.33
C LEU A 204 -18.71 25.81 -8.61
N LYS A 205 -19.41 26.04 -9.72
CA LYS A 205 -19.93 27.37 -10.08
C LYS A 205 -20.97 27.89 -9.08
N ARG A 206 -21.84 27.02 -8.56
CA ARG A 206 -22.86 27.39 -7.57
C ARG A 206 -22.22 27.86 -6.26
N LEU A 207 -21.08 27.26 -5.89
CA LEU A 207 -20.34 27.56 -4.68
C LEU A 207 -19.24 28.61 -4.87
N GLY A 208 -19.04 29.13 -6.09
CA GLY A 208 -17.98 30.09 -6.38
C GLY A 208 -16.57 29.52 -6.17
N MET A 209 -16.39 28.24 -6.50
CA MET A 209 -15.12 27.52 -6.43
C MET A 209 -14.34 27.66 -7.75
N ASN A 210 -13.70 28.82 -7.93
CA ASN A 210 -13.06 29.20 -9.19
C ASN A 210 -11.63 28.66 -9.34
N MET A 211 -11.00 28.24 -8.24
CA MET A 211 -9.64 27.68 -8.18
C MET A 211 -9.68 26.16 -7.90
N THR A 212 -10.65 25.48 -8.50
CA THR A 212 -10.81 24.03 -8.41
C THR A 212 -10.86 23.44 -9.82
N SER A 213 -10.10 22.37 -10.03
CA SER A 213 -10.10 21.61 -11.28
C SER A 213 -10.51 20.16 -11.06
N VAL A 214 -11.51 19.74 -11.83
CA VAL A 214 -12.00 18.35 -11.90
C VAL A 214 -11.67 17.75 -13.27
N ASP A 215 -11.50 18.57 -14.32
CA ASP A 215 -11.07 18.10 -15.63
C ASP A 215 -9.69 17.43 -15.53
N PRO A 216 -9.52 16.16 -15.93
CA PRO A 216 -8.22 15.50 -15.93
C PRO A 216 -7.17 16.19 -16.81
N GLN A 217 -7.60 16.97 -17.82
CA GLN A 217 -6.70 17.78 -18.64
C GLN A 217 -6.46 19.19 -18.08
N ARG A 218 -7.12 19.54 -16.97
CA ARG A 218 -7.01 20.84 -16.28
C ARG A 218 -7.43 22.05 -17.12
N ASN A 219 -8.25 21.89 -18.16
CA ASN A 219 -8.69 23.02 -19.00
C ASN A 219 -9.76 23.89 -18.33
N ASP A 220 -10.20 23.52 -17.12
CA ASP A 220 -11.22 24.19 -16.35
C ASP A 220 -10.63 25.24 -15.38
N ILE A 221 -9.31 25.40 -15.32
CA ILE A 221 -8.60 26.50 -14.65
C ILE A 221 -7.49 27.05 -15.56
N SER A 222 -6.92 28.22 -15.22
CA SER A 222 -5.84 28.82 -16.03
C SER A 222 -4.49 28.14 -15.76
N GLU A 223 -3.58 28.22 -16.73
CA GLU A 223 -2.19 27.78 -16.54
C GLU A 223 -1.49 28.55 -15.40
N ASP A 224 -1.89 29.80 -15.17
CA ASP A 224 -1.35 30.62 -14.09
C ASP A 224 -1.73 30.06 -12.72
N MET A 225 -2.99 29.64 -12.55
CA MET A 225 -3.43 28.95 -11.33
C MET A 225 -2.71 27.61 -11.16
N LEU A 226 -2.52 26.84 -12.25
CA LEU A 226 -1.82 25.56 -12.19
C LEU A 226 -0.36 25.69 -11.73
N ARG A 227 0.30 26.83 -11.96
CA ARG A 227 1.67 27.08 -11.45
C ARG A 227 1.75 27.20 -9.93
N ASN A 228 0.62 27.44 -9.25
CA ASN A 228 0.54 27.47 -7.80
C ASN A 228 0.33 26.09 -7.16
N MET A 229 0.40 25.01 -7.94
CA MET A 229 0.32 23.66 -7.42
C MET A 229 1.52 23.33 -6.51
N ALA A 230 1.23 22.89 -5.28
CA ALA A 230 2.27 22.49 -4.34
C ALA A 230 3.02 21.27 -4.87
N LYS A 231 4.35 21.27 -4.74
CA LYS A 231 5.18 20.11 -5.07
C LYS A 231 4.91 18.95 -4.10
N PRO A 232 4.79 17.71 -4.60
CA PRO A 232 4.51 16.55 -3.76
C PRO A 232 5.77 16.03 -3.06
N TYR A 233 5.64 15.72 -1.76
CA TYR A 233 6.73 15.13 -0.96
C TYR A 233 6.32 13.81 -0.30
N ALA A 234 7.28 12.93 -0.09
CA ALA A 234 7.10 11.68 0.64
C ALA A 234 8.26 11.45 1.62
N LEU A 235 8.14 10.41 2.44
CA LEU A 235 9.17 10.00 3.39
C LEU A 235 9.95 8.80 2.87
N GLN A 236 11.28 8.88 2.97
CA GLN A 236 12.17 7.77 2.66
C GLN A 236 12.18 6.77 3.83
N ASN A 237 11.89 5.49 3.54
CA ASN A 237 11.56 4.46 4.54
C ASN A 237 12.59 4.23 5.66
N GLU A 238 13.88 4.47 5.43
CA GLU A 238 14.95 4.14 6.40
C GLU A 238 15.27 5.31 7.34
N ASP A 239 15.30 6.54 6.82
CA ASP A 239 15.73 7.73 7.57
C ASP A 239 14.59 8.73 7.86
N MET A 240 13.36 8.44 7.39
CA MET A 240 12.21 9.36 7.44
C MET A 240 12.53 10.73 6.83
N ARG A 241 13.45 10.79 5.86
CA ARG A 241 13.82 12.03 5.17
C ARG A 241 12.74 12.42 4.16
N ILE A 242 12.45 13.71 4.12
CA ILE A 242 11.52 14.29 3.15
C ILE A 242 12.20 14.30 1.77
N ILE A 243 11.56 13.65 0.80
CA ILE A 243 12.01 13.60 -0.60
C ILE A 243 10.93 14.18 -1.51
N GLU A 244 11.35 14.92 -2.53
CA GLU A 244 10.46 15.34 -3.61
C GLU A 244 10.05 14.10 -4.43
N THR A 245 8.79 14.05 -4.83
CA THR A 245 8.25 12.94 -5.65
C THR A 245 7.65 13.47 -6.94
N GLU A 246 7.25 12.58 -7.84
CA GLU A 246 6.55 12.98 -9.06
C GLU A 246 5.05 13.23 -8.77
N ILE A 247 4.44 14.07 -9.60
CA ILE A 247 2.97 14.24 -9.57
C ILE A 247 2.35 13.07 -10.32
N PHE A 248 1.38 12.43 -9.67
CA PHE A 248 0.58 11.36 -10.26
C PHE A 248 -0.86 11.81 -10.47
N SER A 249 -1.48 11.33 -11.54
CA SER A 249 -2.91 11.49 -11.79
C SER A 249 -3.58 10.13 -11.87
N ASN A 250 -4.85 10.09 -11.45
CA ASN A 250 -5.65 8.86 -11.48
C ASN A 250 -6.64 8.92 -12.66
N GLN A 251 -6.56 7.97 -13.58
CA GLN A 251 -7.51 7.85 -14.70
C GLN A 251 -8.93 7.53 -14.22
N PHE A 252 -9.10 6.96 -13.03
CA PHE A 252 -10.36 6.96 -12.26
C PHE A 252 -10.59 8.34 -11.63
N TYR A 253 -10.55 9.38 -12.45
CA TYR A 253 -10.49 10.75 -11.98
C TYR A 253 -11.65 11.21 -11.08
N PRO A 254 -12.88 10.64 -11.14
CA PRO A 254 -13.92 10.93 -10.14
C PRO A 254 -13.52 10.53 -8.72
N SER A 255 -12.66 9.52 -8.54
CA SER A 255 -12.27 9.01 -7.23
C SER A 255 -11.11 9.77 -6.60
N GLY A 256 -10.17 10.33 -7.38
CA GLY A 256 -8.90 10.80 -6.82
C GLY A 256 -8.21 12.02 -7.44
N SER A 257 -8.79 12.69 -8.45
CA SER A 257 -8.02 13.65 -9.26
C SER A 257 -8.36 15.12 -9.09
N VAL A 258 -9.18 15.50 -8.11
CA VAL A 258 -9.48 16.93 -7.88
C VAL A 258 -8.27 17.64 -7.30
N ILE A 259 -7.97 18.82 -7.86
CA ILE A 259 -7.02 19.77 -7.28
C ILE A 259 -7.77 21.05 -6.92
N SER A 260 -7.45 21.64 -5.77
CA SER A 260 -8.08 22.87 -5.32
C SER A 260 -7.24 23.58 -4.27
N THR A 261 -7.63 24.81 -3.94
CA THR A 261 -7.18 25.50 -2.73
C THR A 261 -7.99 25.07 -1.50
N ILE A 262 -7.44 25.36 -0.31
CA ILE A 262 -8.12 25.12 0.97
C ILE A 262 -9.44 25.90 1.06
N SER A 263 -9.47 27.15 0.57
CA SER A 263 -10.65 28.00 0.68
C SER A 263 -11.80 27.49 -0.19
N ASP A 264 -11.53 26.99 -1.40
CA ASP A 264 -12.57 26.40 -2.25
C ASP A 264 -13.04 25.05 -1.70
N MET A 265 -12.13 24.22 -1.16
CA MET A 265 -12.50 22.99 -0.45
C MET A 265 -13.41 23.26 0.75
N SER A 266 -13.07 24.31 1.50
CA SER A 266 -13.83 24.76 2.66
C SER A 266 -15.27 25.13 2.28
N LYS A 267 -15.48 25.86 1.18
CA LYS A 267 -16.82 26.16 0.65
C LYS A 267 -17.60 24.90 0.28
N PHE A 268 -16.96 23.92 -0.37
CA PHE A 268 -17.61 22.66 -0.73
C PHE A 268 -18.05 21.90 0.52
N VAL A 269 -17.16 21.66 1.46
CA VAL A 269 -17.46 20.86 2.64
C VAL A 269 -18.46 21.57 3.56
N ASP A 270 -18.39 22.89 3.70
CA ASP A 270 -19.40 23.67 4.42
C ASP A 270 -20.77 23.69 3.71
N SER A 271 -20.83 23.52 2.39
CA SER A 271 -22.09 23.42 1.65
C SER A 271 -22.86 22.12 1.91
N LEU A 272 -22.20 21.12 2.49
CA LEU A 272 -22.82 19.85 2.87
C LEU A 272 -23.63 19.97 4.16
N ILE A 273 -23.57 21.10 4.87
CA ILE A 273 -24.42 21.40 6.02
C ILE A 273 -25.67 22.17 5.56
N TRP A 274 -26.85 21.66 5.88
CA TRP A 274 -28.12 22.31 5.55
C TRP A 274 -28.28 23.65 6.27
N LYS A 275 -28.60 24.69 5.51
CA LYS A 275 -28.85 26.05 6.02
C LYS A 275 -30.19 26.55 5.51
N GLU A 276 -31.13 26.79 6.42
CA GLU A 276 -32.46 27.29 6.08
C GLU A 276 -32.38 28.64 5.35
N GLY A 277 -33.20 28.80 4.30
CA GLY A 277 -33.26 30.04 3.52
C GLY A 277 -32.04 30.33 2.63
N THR A 278 -31.15 29.36 2.43
CA THR A 278 -29.99 29.49 1.54
C THR A 278 -30.08 28.56 0.33
N ASN A 279 -29.25 28.82 -0.68
CA ASN A 279 -29.10 27.94 -1.84
C ASN A 279 -28.22 26.73 -1.49
N ASN A 280 -28.79 25.74 -0.79
CA ASN A 280 -28.11 24.51 -0.42
C ASN A 280 -27.69 23.68 -1.64
N ILE A 281 -26.70 22.81 -1.46
CA ILE A 281 -26.18 21.97 -2.55
C ILE A 281 -27.25 21.00 -3.08
N PHE A 282 -28.09 20.48 -2.17
CA PHE A 282 -29.34 19.78 -2.44
C PHE A 282 -30.51 20.76 -2.36
N LYS A 283 -31.51 20.59 -3.24
CA LYS A 283 -32.69 21.48 -3.28
C LYS A 283 -33.70 21.14 -2.18
N ASN A 284 -33.79 19.87 -1.82
CA ASN A 284 -34.76 19.33 -0.88
C ASN A 284 -34.07 18.88 0.41
N LYS A 285 -34.70 19.16 1.55
CA LYS A 285 -34.18 18.79 2.87
C LYS A 285 -34.19 17.28 3.07
N GLU A 286 -35.12 16.58 2.43
CA GLU A 286 -35.25 15.13 2.45
C GLU A 286 -34.04 14.46 1.81
N THR A 287 -33.53 14.98 0.70
CA THR A 287 -32.30 14.50 0.05
C THR A 287 -31.10 14.66 0.99
N TYR A 288 -31.01 15.80 1.69
CA TYR A 288 -29.97 16.06 2.68
C TYR A 288 -30.04 15.06 3.85
N ILE A 289 -31.23 14.81 4.40
CA ILE A 289 -31.43 13.82 5.47
C ILE A 289 -31.02 12.43 4.96
N GLU A 290 -31.45 12.06 3.76
CA GLU A 290 -31.11 10.77 3.16
C GLU A 290 -29.61 10.60 2.97
N PHE A 291 -28.90 11.63 2.51
CA PHE A 291 -27.45 11.58 2.32
C PHE A 291 -26.69 11.23 3.61
N TYR A 292 -27.20 11.65 4.77
CA TYR A 292 -26.62 11.35 6.08
C TYR A 292 -27.23 10.12 6.78
N ASN A 293 -28.27 9.50 6.22
CA ASN A 293 -28.78 8.23 6.74
C ASN A 293 -27.76 7.11 6.52
N ILE A 294 -27.64 6.24 7.53
CA ILE A 294 -26.76 5.08 7.47
C ILE A 294 -27.28 4.12 6.40
N SER A 295 -26.55 4.02 5.30
CA SER A 295 -26.83 3.13 4.18
C SER A 295 -26.13 1.77 4.32
N LYS A 296 -25.11 1.67 5.19
CA LYS A 296 -24.45 0.42 5.56
C LYS A 296 -24.02 0.42 7.03
N GLU A 297 -24.86 -0.16 7.89
CA GLU A 297 -24.63 -0.20 9.35
C GLU A 297 -23.31 -0.90 9.71
N SER A 298 -22.98 -2.01 9.05
CA SER A 298 -21.78 -2.81 9.36
C SER A 298 -20.47 -2.01 9.26
N ALA A 299 -20.42 -0.99 8.40
CA ALA A 299 -19.26 -0.12 8.23
C ALA A 299 -19.54 1.34 8.61
N ARG A 300 -20.74 1.64 9.12
CA ARG A 300 -21.26 2.99 9.38
C ARG A 300 -21.02 3.95 8.22
N ILE A 301 -21.37 3.50 7.01
CA ILE A 301 -21.33 4.35 5.82
C ILE A 301 -22.70 5.00 5.64
N SER A 302 -22.68 6.29 5.29
CA SER A 302 -23.85 7.09 4.91
C SER A 302 -23.60 7.64 3.51
N HIS A 303 -24.06 6.91 2.50
CA HIS A 303 -23.99 7.33 1.09
C HIS A 303 -22.60 7.81 0.65
N GLY A 304 -21.55 7.05 0.97
CA GLY A 304 -20.15 7.37 0.64
C GLY A 304 -19.40 8.17 1.71
N LEU A 305 -20.08 8.68 2.74
CA LEU A 305 -19.43 9.28 3.90
C LEU A 305 -19.23 8.26 5.01
N PHE A 306 -18.09 8.36 5.71
CA PHE A 306 -17.80 7.50 6.85
C PHE A 306 -18.21 8.18 8.14
N GLN A 307 -19.20 7.59 8.81
CA GLN A 307 -19.70 8.14 10.07
C GLN A 307 -18.70 7.88 11.19
N GLN A 308 -18.46 8.90 12.01
CA GLN A 308 -17.54 8.90 13.14
C GLN A 308 -18.21 9.35 14.42
N ILE A 309 -17.71 8.86 15.55
CA ILE A 309 -18.20 9.25 16.87
C ILE A 309 -17.11 10.10 17.50
N TYR A 310 -17.46 11.32 17.87
CA TYR A 310 -16.56 12.29 18.51
C TYR A 310 -16.85 12.43 20.01
N SER A 311 -18.09 12.16 20.43
CA SER A 311 -18.47 11.97 21.83
C SER A 311 -19.77 11.15 21.93
N ASP A 312 -20.23 10.83 23.15
CA ASP A 312 -21.50 10.11 23.41
C ASP A 312 -22.73 10.69 22.65
N LYS A 313 -22.66 11.97 22.26
CA LYS A 313 -23.77 12.69 21.60
C LYS A 313 -23.38 13.33 20.27
N ILE A 314 -22.14 13.16 19.82
CA ILE A 314 -21.63 13.88 18.65
C ILE A 314 -21.18 12.87 17.61
N ILE A 315 -21.94 12.87 16.51
CA ILE A 315 -21.69 12.07 15.33
C ILE A 315 -21.20 13.02 14.25
N GLY A 316 -20.05 12.68 13.67
CA GLY A 316 -19.51 13.35 12.51
C GLY A 316 -19.46 12.47 11.29
N TYR A 317 -19.10 13.07 10.16
CA TYR A 317 -18.92 12.38 8.89
C TYR A 317 -17.59 12.82 8.31
N ASP A 318 -16.71 11.85 8.10
CA ASP A 318 -15.33 12.07 7.69
C ASP A 318 -15.07 11.49 6.31
N HIS A 319 -14.06 12.05 5.63
CA HIS A 319 -13.40 11.38 4.53
C HIS A 319 -11.92 11.79 4.50
N GLN A 320 -11.04 10.81 4.32
CA GLN A 320 -9.62 11.05 4.14
C GLN A 320 -9.24 10.90 2.67
N GLY A 321 -8.30 11.71 2.21
CA GLY A 321 -7.66 11.58 0.92
C GLY A 321 -6.17 11.34 1.10
N LYS A 322 -5.66 10.29 0.46
CA LYS A 322 -4.23 10.00 0.43
C LYS A 322 -3.80 9.67 -0.99
N THR A 323 -2.72 10.28 -1.43
CA THR A 323 -2.02 9.95 -2.68
C THR A 323 -0.53 10.20 -2.44
N ILE A 324 0.33 9.64 -3.28
CA ILE A 324 1.77 9.93 -3.23
C ILE A 324 1.93 11.46 -3.27
N GLY A 325 2.58 12.01 -2.24
CA GLY A 325 2.84 13.44 -2.20
C GLY A 325 1.80 14.33 -1.52
N TYR A 326 0.61 13.82 -1.17
CA TYR A 326 -0.47 14.67 -0.65
C TYR A 326 -1.33 13.96 0.39
N THR A 327 -1.80 14.75 1.34
CA THR A 327 -2.84 14.35 2.30
C THR A 327 -3.96 15.38 2.27
N ALA A 328 -5.19 14.91 2.28
CA ALA A 328 -6.36 15.74 2.47
C ALA A 328 -7.27 15.10 3.50
N PHE A 329 -8.02 15.91 4.23
CA PHE A 329 -8.99 15.45 5.21
C PHE A 329 -10.17 16.41 5.25
N MET A 330 -11.35 15.85 5.39
CA MET A 330 -12.56 16.62 5.70
C MET A 330 -13.32 15.94 6.84
N SER A 331 -13.97 16.75 7.65
CA SER A 331 -15.05 16.24 8.47
C SER A 331 -16.09 17.29 8.82
N ILE A 332 -17.30 16.79 9.04
CA ILE A 332 -18.53 17.55 9.15
C ILE A 332 -19.25 17.08 10.39
N LEU A 333 -19.70 18.04 11.20
CA LEU A 333 -20.60 17.84 12.34
C LEU A 333 -21.91 18.58 12.03
N PRO A 334 -22.83 17.98 11.27
CA PRO A 334 -23.98 18.71 10.74
C PRO A 334 -24.87 19.29 11.84
N ASP A 335 -25.12 18.51 12.90
CA ASP A 335 -25.96 18.92 14.04
C ASP A 335 -25.34 20.05 14.87
N GLN A 336 -24.01 20.15 14.88
CA GLN A 336 -23.28 21.23 15.56
C GLN A 336 -22.93 22.38 14.62
N GLY A 337 -23.25 22.28 13.33
CA GLY A 337 -22.96 23.32 12.35
C GLY A 337 -21.48 23.55 12.05
N PHE A 338 -20.59 22.61 12.43
CA PHE A 338 -19.15 22.72 12.19
C PHE A 338 -18.71 21.91 10.97
N SER A 339 -17.74 22.46 10.22
CA SER A 339 -16.98 21.72 9.24
C SER A 339 -15.50 22.05 9.35
N TYR A 340 -14.66 21.10 8.95
CA TYR A 340 -13.21 21.24 8.87
C TYR A 340 -12.71 20.65 7.58
N VAL A 341 -11.70 21.30 7.03
CA VAL A 341 -10.88 20.79 5.94
C VAL A 341 -9.42 21.00 6.25
N GLY A 342 -8.60 20.08 5.79
CA GLY A 342 -7.16 20.14 5.92
C GLY A 342 -6.47 19.53 4.71
N VAL A 343 -5.44 20.18 4.19
CA VAL A 343 -4.61 19.67 3.08
C VAL A 343 -3.13 19.87 3.37
N SER A 344 -2.29 18.95 2.87
CA SER A 344 -0.83 19.06 2.86
C SER A 344 -0.24 18.47 1.58
N ASN A 345 1.01 18.85 1.31
CA ASN A 345 1.82 18.31 0.23
C ASN A 345 2.85 17.28 0.73
N ILE A 346 2.45 16.50 1.74
CA ILE A 346 3.18 15.30 2.13
C ILE A 346 2.19 14.15 2.35
N GLN A 347 2.60 12.94 1.98
CA GLN A 347 1.84 11.73 2.25
C GLN A 347 1.77 11.44 3.76
N ASP A 348 0.62 10.97 4.24
CA ASP A 348 0.38 10.57 5.64
C ASP A 348 0.57 11.67 6.70
N ASP A 349 0.26 12.91 6.36
CA ASP A 349 0.40 14.05 7.27
C ASP A 349 -0.51 13.90 8.50
N PHE A 350 0.09 13.64 9.66
CA PHE A 350 -0.62 13.46 10.92
C PHE A 350 -1.22 14.76 11.47
N VAL A 351 -0.57 15.90 11.25
CA VAL A 351 -1.01 17.21 11.76
C VAL A 351 -2.37 17.54 11.17
N ILE A 352 -2.46 17.43 9.85
CA ILE A 352 -3.64 17.76 9.05
C ILE A 352 -4.72 16.69 9.17
N SER A 353 -4.36 15.42 8.97
CA SER A 353 -5.37 14.36 8.91
C SER A 353 -5.92 13.95 10.28
N ARG A 354 -5.30 14.33 11.40
CA ARG A 354 -5.66 13.78 12.72
C ARG A 354 -5.52 14.76 13.88
N ALA A 355 -4.37 15.40 14.04
CA ALA A 355 -4.03 16.08 15.30
C ALA A 355 -4.96 17.25 15.60
N PHE A 356 -5.11 18.16 14.63
CA PHE A 356 -5.80 19.43 14.86
C PHE A 356 -7.31 19.23 15.04
N HIS A 357 -7.99 18.58 14.10
CA HIS A 357 -9.45 18.43 14.17
C HIS A 357 -9.91 17.64 15.41
N ARG A 358 -9.15 16.63 15.85
CA ARG A 358 -9.49 15.85 17.06
C ARG A 358 -9.35 16.66 18.32
N LYS A 359 -8.41 17.61 18.33
CA LYS A 359 -8.33 18.57 19.43
C LYS A 359 -9.63 19.37 19.50
N LEU A 360 -10.15 19.83 18.35
CA LEU A 360 -11.37 20.63 18.27
C LEU A 360 -12.65 19.86 18.58
N TRP A 361 -12.87 18.69 17.97
CA TRP A 361 -14.13 17.94 18.10
C TRP A 361 -14.16 16.94 19.25
N GLY A 362 -12.98 16.51 19.70
CA GLY A 362 -12.83 15.52 20.75
C GLY A 362 -12.46 14.17 20.19
N ILE A 363 -12.32 13.21 21.09
CA ILE A 363 -12.07 11.82 20.76
C ILE A 363 -13.09 11.03 21.56
N TYR A 364 -13.98 10.31 20.87
CA TYR A 364 -14.87 9.41 21.54
C TYR A 364 -14.09 8.19 22.04
N VAL A 365 -14.33 7.90 23.30
CA VAL A 365 -13.75 6.80 24.03
C VAL A 365 -14.91 5.92 24.49
N PRO A 366 -15.08 4.70 23.93
CA PRO A 366 -16.04 3.75 24.46
C PRO A 366 -15.62 3.32 25.88
N LYS A 367 -16.53 3.37 26.85
CA LYS A 367 -16.27 3.01 28.26
C LYS A 367 -16.36 1.51 28.56
N THR A 368 -16.44 0.65 27.56
CA THR A 368 -16.62 -0.80 27.77
C THR A 368 -15.28 -1.50 27.99
N ASP A 369 -15.20 -2.32 29.05
CA ASP A 369 -14.16 -3.34 29.21
C ASP A 369 -14.27 -4.33 28.04
N ILE A 370 -13.32 -4.26 27.11
CA ILE A 370 -13.29 -5.14 25.95
C ILE A 370 -12.36 -6.28 26.26
N ASN A 371 -12.96 -7.44 26.53
CA ASN A 371 -12.24 -8.70 26.65
C ASN A 371 -12.04 -9.25 25.23
N ILE A 372 -10.83 -9.10 24.67
CA ILE A 372 -10.47 -9.78 23.42
C ILE A 372 -10.46 -11.29 23.71
N SER A 373 -11.50 -12.02 23.30
CA SER A 373 -11.58 -13.46 23.56
C SER A 373 -10.44 -14.19 22.82
N SER A 374 -9.82 -15.18 23.47
CA SER A 374 -8.80 -16.06 22.87
C SER A 374 -9.27 -16.78 21.59
N ASN A 375 -10.59 -16.91 21.38
CA ASN A 375 -11.20 -17.42 20.17
C ASN A 375 -10.94 -16.58 18.89
N LEU A 376 -10.43 -15.36 19.06
CA LEU A 376 -10.08 -14.46 17.95
C LEU A 376 -8.70 -14.75 17.35
N SER A 377 -7.82 -15.44 18.09
CA SER A 377 -6.52 -15.86 17.57
C SER A 377 -6.69 -16.72 16.31
N GLY A 378 -5.83 -16.50 15.31
CA GLY A 378 -5.89 -17.21 14.04
C GLY A 378 -5.17 -16.47 12.91
N LYS A 379 -5.30 -16.99 11.69
CA LYS A 379 -4.72 -16.39 10.49
C LYS A 379 -5.79 -15.61 9.72
N TYR A 380 -5.41 -14.48 9.16
CA TYR A 380 -6.30 -13.54 8.50
C TYR A 380 -5.72 -13.11 7.16
N ARG A 381 -6.55 -12.84 6.16
CA ARG A 381 -6.11 -12.28 4.87
C ARG A 381 -6.95 -11.06 4.50
N PRO A 382 -6.39 -10.05 3.80
CA PRO A 382 -7.17 -8.97 3.20
C PRO A 382 -8.27 -9.52 2.30
N THR A 383 -9.43 -8.87 2.32
CA THR A 383 -10.58 -9.28 1.51
C THR A 383 -10.51 -8.79 0.06
N ALA A 384 -9.78 -7.70 -0.22
CA ALA A 384 -9.48 -7.23 -1.58
C ALA A 384 -8.06 -7.68 -1.98
N ILE A 385 -7.94 -8.40 -3.10
CA ILE A 385 -6.71 -9.05 -3.53
C ILE A 385 -6.43 -8.69 -4.98
N VAL A 386 -5.51 -7.74 -5.18
CA VAL A 386 -4.99 -7.43 -6.51
C VAL A 386 -4.25 -8.64 -7.10
N HIS A 387 -4.89 -9.35 -8.03
CA HIS A 387 -4.26 -10.47 -8.73
C HIS A 387 -3.22 -10.00 -9.77
N ARG A 388 -1.95 -10.43 -9.64
CA ARG A 388 -0.89 -10.25 -10.66
C ARG A 388 -0.34 -11.60 -11.15
N GLY A 389 -0.30 -11.81 -12.48
CA GLY A 389 0.57 -12.81 -13.15
C GLY A 389 -0.06 -14.11 -13.65
N PHE A 390 0.69 -14.82 -14.52
CA PHE A 390 0.32 -16.08 -15.20
C PHE A 390 0.29 -17.30 -14.26
N PHE A 391 1.15 -17.29 -13.25
CA PHE A 391 0.91 -18.05 -12.03
C PHE A 391 0.04 -17.14 -11.18
N MET A 392 -1.23 -17.48 -10.97
CA MET A 392 -2.02 -16.85 -9.91
C MET A 392 -1.15 -16.88 -8.65
N ARG A 393 -0.51 -15.75 -8.31
CA ARG A 393 0.10 -15.59 -6.99
C ARG A 393 -1.09 -15.70 -6.05
N HIS A 394 -1.32 -16.90 -5.53
CA HIS A 394 -2.14 -17.05 -4.36
C HIS A 394 -1.41 -16.25 -3.29
N ASP A 395 -2.02 -15.15 -2.86
CA ASP A 395 -1.52 -14.14 -1.92
C ASP A 395 -1.21 -14.74 -0.53
N LEU A 396 -0.32 -15.72 -0.46
CA LEU A 396 0.26 -16.24 0.77
C LEU A 396 1.08 -15.15 1.48
N ASP A 397 1.60 -14.20 0.71
CA ASP A 397 2.32 -13.01 1.14
C ASP A 397 1.45 -11.96 1.85
N LYS A 398 0.12 -12.11 1.87
CA LYS A 398 -0.81 -11.22 2.60
C LYS A 398 -1.58 -11.93 3.72
N ILE A 399 -1.21 -13.16 4.09
CA ILE A 399 -1.79 -13.81 5.27
C ILE A 399 -1.05 -13.32 6.52
N TYR A 400 -1.80 -12.77 7.47
CA TYR A 400 -1.29 -12.24 8.74
C TYR A 400 -1.81 -13.07 9.91
N SER A 401 -0.95 -13.42 10.86
CA SER A 401 -1.41 -13.98 12.13
C SER A 401 -1.93 -12.87 13.03
N LEU A 402 -3.03 -13.16 13.73
CA LEU A 402 -3.47 -12.43 14.89
C LEU A 402 -3.31 -13.36 16.08
N ASP A 403 -2.40 -13.02 17.00
CA ASP A 403 -2.15 -13.78 18.21
C ASP A 403 -2.56 -12.93 19.42
N VAL A 404 -3.68 -13.30 20.06
CA VAL A 404 -4.13 -12.65 21.30
C VAL A 404 -3.21 -13.10 22.43
N LEU A 405 -2.45 -12.16 23.00
CA LEU A 405 -1.57 -12.41 24.13
C LEU A 405 -2.41 -12.22 25.41
N GLU A 406 -2.72 -13.32 26.10
CA GLU A 406 -3.57 -13.33 27.30
C GLU A 406 -3.05 -12.44 28.45
N ARG A 407 -1.79 -11.99 28.39
CA ARG A 407 -1.23 -11.03 29.34
C ARG A 407 -1.37 -9.60 28.79
N ASN A 408 -2.16 -8.77 29.49
CA ASN A 408 -2.27 -7.32 29.34
C ASN A 408 -3.04 -6.80 28.12
N ASN A 409 -4.07 -7.52 27.64
CA ASN A 409 -4.92 -7.02 26.55
C ASN A 409 -4.08 -6.65 25.31
N GLN A 410 -3.06 -7.44 24.99
CA GLN A 410 -2.19 -7.21 23.83
C GLN A 410 -2.49 -8.24 22.76
N PHE A 411 -2.22 -7.90 21.50
CA PHE A 411 -2.24 -8.87 20.41
C PHE A 411 -1.10 -8.57 19.44
N SER A 412 -0.55 -9.61 18.83
CA SER A 412 0.37 -9.46 17.70
C SER A 412 -0.42 -9.51 16.41
N PHE A 413 -0.20 -8.56 15.50
CA PHE A 413 -0.71 -8.60 14.13
C PHE A 413 0.36 -8.08 13.17
N ARG A 414 0.58 -8.75 12.04
CA ARG A 414 1.68 -8.41 11.10
C ARG A 414 3.08 -8.42 11.74
N GLY A 415 3.28 -9.17 12.83
CA GLY A 415 4.55 -9.21 13.57
C GLY A 415 4.76 -8.03 14.52
N GLU A 416 3.83 -7.06 14.55
CA GLU A 416 3.86 -5.92 15.46
C GLU A 416 3.02 -6.22 16.69
N ILE A 417 3.56 -5.90 17.88
CA ILE A 417 2.83 -6.06 19.13
C ILE A 417 2.02 -4.81 19.39
N TYR A 418 0.72 -4.99 19.43
CA TYR A 418 -0.23 -3.98 19.79
C TYR A 418 -0.69 -4.17 21.22
N SER A 419 -0.54 -3.14 22.05
CA SER A 419 -1.21 -3.07 23.33
C SER A 419 -2.56 -2.39 23.16
N ILE A 420 -3.61 -2.91 23.82
CA ILE A 420 -4.78 -2.08 24.14
C ILE A 420 -4.24 -0.98 25.03
N SER A 421 -4.06 0.22 24.47
CA SER A 421 -4.14 1.41 25.29
C SER A 421 -5.59 1.54 25.74
N GLU A 422 -5.86 2.41 26.71
CA GLU A 422 -7.24 2.85 26.90
C GLU A 422 -7.84 3.16 25.50
N PHE A 423 -9.12 2.81 25.26
CA PHE A 423 -9.89 3.32 24.12
C PHE A 423 -9.88 2.56 22.77
N ASN A 424 -9.77 1.22 22.71
CA ASN A 424 -9.70 0.47 21.42
C ASN A 424 -8.61 1.00 20.48
N LEU A 425 -7.60 1.61 21.07
CA LEU A 425 -6.45 2.15 20.41
C LEU A 425 -5.33 1.15 20.64
N PHE A 426 -4.75 0.74 19.53
CA PHE A 426 -3.74 -0.29 19.50
C PHE A 426 -2.41 0.39 19.24
N THR A 427 -1.58 0.47 20.28
CA THR A 427 -0.27 1.11 20.22
C THR A 427 0.77 0.06 19.88
N ASN A 428 1.51 0.30 18.79
CA ASN A 428 2.68 -0.51 18.46
C ASN A 428 3.77 -0.28 19.52
N ASN A 429 4.19 -1.35 20.20
CA ASN A 429 5.21 -1.31 21.24
C ASN A 429 6.65 -1.08 20.70
N ALA A 430 6.88 -1.15 19.39
CA ALA A 430 8.21 -0.99 18.77
C ALA A 430 8.70 0.47 18.69
N SER A 431 7.84 1.47 18.87
CA SER A 431 8.22 2.89 18.84
C SER A 431 8.54 3.42 20.24
N SER A 432 9.77 3.22 20.70
CA SER A 432 10.28 3.67 22.01
C SER A 432 10.36 5.21 22.22
N ASN A 433 9.99 6.02 21.22
CA ASN A 433 10.10 7.49 21.26
C ASN A 433 8.77 8.26 21.16
N GLY A 434 7.63 7.66 21.51
CA GLY A 434 6.37 8.40 21.59
C GLY A 434 5.74 8.79 20.24
N SER A 435 6.12 8.08 19.17
CA SER A 435 5.56 8.22 17.82
C SER A 435 4.27 7.41 17.72
N TYR A 436 3.11 8.07 17.76
CA TYR A 436 1.81 7.42 17.56
C TYR A 436 1.64 7.01 16.10
N ILE A 437 1.90 5.72 15.81
CA ILE A 437 1.76 5.13 14.47
C ILE A 437 0.50 4.26 14.44
N GLY A 438 -0.46 4.66 13.59
CA GLY A 438 -1.57 3.83 13.11
C GLY A 438 -2.68 3.49 14.11
N LYS A 439 -3.80 4.22 14.08
CA LYS A 439 -5.03 3.70 14.67
C LYS A 439 -5.46 2.46 13.85
N TYR A 440 -5.88 1.39 14.50
CA TYR A 440 -6.79 0.40 13.91
C TYR A 440 -8.03 0.44 14.81
N GLN A 441 -9.23 0.77 14.34
CA GLN A 441 -10.43 0.40 15.12
C GLN A 441 -10.72 -1.05 14.79
N ILE A 442 -10.45 -1.98 15.69
CA ILE A 442 -10.88 -3.36 15.46
C ILE A 442 -12.35 -3.46 15.87
N ARG A 443 -13.24 -3.61 14.89
CA ARG A 443 -14.67 -3.91 15.10
C ARG A 443 -14.92 -5.38 14.78
N PHE A 444 -15.47 -6.09 15.76
CA PHE A 444 -15.84 -7.48 15.64
C PHE A 444 -17.32 -7.56 15.27
N ILE A 445 -17.64 -8.03 14.06
CA ILE A 445 -19.02 -8.22 13.60
C ILE A 445 -19.26 -9.72 13.47
N LYS A 446 -20.23 -10.24 14.22
CA LYS A 446 -20.67 -11.64 14.14
C LYS A 446 -21.86 -11.70 13.18
N ASP A 447 -21.66 -12.22 11.97
CA ASP A 447 -22.77 -12.67 11.13
C ASP A 447 -22.83 -14.20 11.15
N SER A 448 -24.05 -14.70 11.10
CA SER A 448 -24.60 -16.03 11.39
C SER A 448 -23.84 -17.28 10.93
N ASN A 449 -22.75 -17.19 10.16
CA ASN A 449 -21.89 -18.32 9.79
C ASN A 449 -20.38 -18.00 9.64
N LEU A 450 -19.91 -16.78 9.95
CA LEU A 450 -18.51 -16.36 9.76
C LEU A 450 -18.02 -15.46 10.91
N THR A 451 -16.87 -15.80 11.51
CA THR A 451 -16.18 -14.93 12.47
C THR A 451 -15.34 -13.90 11.69
N ILE A 452 -15.82 -12.66 11.60
CA ILE A 452 -15.14 -11.57 10.87
C ILE A 452 -14.37 -10.70 11.88
N ILE A 453 -13.07 -10.48 11.62
CA ILE A 453 -12.28 -9.42 12.27
C ILE A 453 -12.22 -8.24 11.31
N GLY A 454 -13.01 -7.19 11.58
CA GLY A 454 -12.88 -5.94 10.86
C GLY A 454 -11.79 -5.07 11.51
N LEU A 455 -10.62 -4.95 10.89
CA LEU A 455 -9.67 -3.89 11.21
C LEU A 455 -10.16 -2.60 10.53
N CYS A 456 -11.15 -1.92 11.11
CA CYS A 456 -11.63 -0.63 10.63
C CYS A 456 -10.57 0.46 10.87
N ASN A 457 -9.67 0.64 9.92
CA ASN A 457 -9.15 1.96 9.63
C ASN A 457 -9.06 2.12 8.11
N PHE A 458 -10.18 2.57 7.55
CA PHE A 458 -10.35 3.22 6.25
C PHE A 458 -9.90 2.56 4.95
N ASP A 459 -9.22 1.42 4.89
CA ASP A 459 -8.82 0.90 3.57
C ASP A 459 -9.03 -0.61 3.33
N GLU A 460 -9.09 -1.48 4.34
CA GLU A 460 -9.15 -2.95 4.09
C GLU A 460 -9.89 -3.74 5.19
N CYS A 461 -10.75 -4.68 4.81
CA CYS A 461 -11.31 -5.70 5.70
C CYS A 461 -10.47 -7.00 5.66
N TYR A 462 -10.56 -7.82 6.72
CA TYR A 462 -9.81 -9.06 6.86
C TYR A 462 -10.73 -10.23 7.21
N GLU A 463 -10.50 -11.41 6.63
CA GLU A 463 -11.28 -12.61 6.95
C GLU A 463 -10.42 -13.69 7.62
N LYS A 464 -11.01 -14.46 8.56
CA LYS A 464 -10.33 -15.56 9.25
C LYS A 464 -10.18 -16.75 8.31
N VAL A 465 -8.95 -17.19 8.12
CA VAL A 465 -8.62 -18.36 7.30
C VAL A 465 -8.66 -19.61 8.20
N ASN A 466 -9.76 -20.35 8.12
CA ASN A 466 -9.98 -21.56 8.94
C ASN A 466 -9.23 -22.80 8.40
N GLU A 467 -8.94 -22.85 7.09
CA GLU A 467 -8.17 -23.92 6.46
C GLU A 467 -7.14 -23.32 5.49
N ILE A 468 -5.86 -23.46 5.81
CA ILE A 468 -4.76 -23.18 4.87
C ILE A 468 -4.52 -24.35 3.89
N ASN A 469 -5.23 -25.46 4.07
CA ASN A 469 -4.78 -26.77 3.60
C ASN A 469 -5.51 -27.28 2.35
N LYS A 470 -5.10 -26.82 1.16
CA LYS A 470 -5.26 -27.68 -0.03
C LYS A 470 -4.25 -27.49 -1.16
N TYR A 471 -3.65 -26.31 -1.29
CA TYR A 471 -2.81 -26.00 -2.46
C TYR A 471 -1.32 -25.78 -2.14
N GLU A 472 -0.95 -25.57 -0.87
CA GLU A 472 0.45 -25.32 -0.48
C GLU A 472 1.32 -26.58 -0.46
N ILE A 473 0.80 -27.67 0.11
CA ILE A 473 1.50 -28.97 0.15
C ILE A 473 1.72 -29.49 -1.28
N PRO A 474 0.72 -29.49 -2.19
CA PRO A 474 0.96 -29.84 -3.58
C PRO A 474 1.96 -28.93 -4.30
N LEU A 475 2.01 -27.63 -4.00
CA LEU A 475 2.97 -26.71 -4.64
C LEU A 475 4.41 -26.99 -4.19
N VAL A 476 4.62 -27.24 -2.89
CA VAL A 476 5.94 -27.63 -2.35
C VAL A 476 6.36 -29.00 -2.90
N ILE A 477 5.42 -29.96 -2.95
CA ILE A 477 5.65 -31.27 -3.57
C ILE A 477 5.98 -31.11 -5.05
N TYR A 478 5.25 -30.29 -5.79
CA TYR A 478 5.46 -30.06 -7.22
C TYR A 478 6.82 -29.40 -7.53
N ILE A 479 7.25 -28.43 -6.71
CA ILE A 479 8.58 -27.83 -6.83
C ILE A 479 9.67 -28.86 -6.51
N PHE A 480 9.45 -29.71 -5.51
CA PHE A 480 10.37 -30.80 -5.15
C PHE A 480 10.44 -31.89 -6.23
N GLU A 481 9.31 -32.24 -6.86
CA GLU A 481 9.25 -33.17 -8.00
C GLU A 481 9.98 -32.62 -9.21
N ILE A 482 9.81 -31.33 -9.55
CA ILE A 482 10.58 -30.70 -10.63
C ILE A 482 12.08 -30.77 -10.33
N PHE A 483 12.50 -30.50 -9.09
CA PHE A 483 13.89 -30.59 -8.70
C PHE A 483 14.44 -32.01 -8.88
N ILE A 484 13.76 -33.05 -8.36
CA ILE A 484 14.15 -34.45 -8.52
C ILE A 484 14.21 -34.86 -10.00
N ILE A 485 13.23 -34.45 -10.80
CA ILE A 485 13.20 -34.77 -12.23
C ILE A 485 14.40 -34.12 -12.92
N THR A 486 14.70 -32.85 -12.62
CA THR A 486 15.86 -32.17 -13.23
C THR A 486 17.20 -32.79 -12.84
N THR A 487 17.39 -33.15 -11.56
CA THR A 487 18.63 -33.81 -11.10
C THR A 487 18.78 -35.22 -11.67
N SER A 488 17.69 -35.99 -11.72
CA SER A 488 17.67 -37.35 -12.28
C SER A 488 17.92 -37.34 -13.80
N TRP A 489 17.40 -36.34 -14.53
CA TRP A 489 17.67 -36.16 -15.95
C TRP A 489 19.13 -35.82 -16.23
N ILE A 490 19.75 -35.00 -15.39
CA ILE A 490 21.18 -34.67 -15.48
C ILE A 490 22.03 -35.94 -15.31
N PHE A 491 21.73 -36.77 -14.29
CA PHE A 491 22.41 -38.05 -14.06
C PHE A 491 22.22 -39.04 -15.22
N PHE A 492 20.99 -39.17 -15.73
CA PHE A 492 20.67 -40.09 -16.83
C PHE A 492 21.39 -39.71 -18.13
N ILE A 493 21.45 -38.42 -18.46
CA ILE A 493 22.21 -37.91 -19.61
C ILE A 493 23.72 -38.17 -19.41
N GLY A 494 24.24 -37.99 -18.19
CA GLY A 494 25.63 -38.30 -17.85
C GLY A 494 25.97 -39.78 -18.07
N GLU A 495 25.14 -40.70 -17.58
CA GLU A 495 25.35 -42.16 -17.69
C GLU A 495 25.19 -42.67 -19.13
N LEU A 496 24.20 -42.17 -19.88
CA LEU A 496 24.06 -42.49 -21.30
C LEU A 496 25.30 -42.10 -22.10
N ASN A 497 25.88 -40.93 -21.80
CA ASN A 497 27.07 -40.46 -22.50
C ASN A 497 28.36 -41.17 -22.07
N HIS A 498 28.48 -41.60 -20.81
CA HIS A 498 29.56 -42.48 -20.37
C HIS A 498 29.58 -43.78 -21.19
N ARG A 499 28.40 -44.30 -21.57
CA ARG A 499 28.27 -45.51 -22.39
C ARG A 499 28.54 -45.28 -23.88
N THR A 500 28.40 -44.05 -24.39
CA THR A 500 28.58 -43.73 -25.82
C THR A 500 29.93 -43.09 -26.17
N ASN A 501 30.83 -42.83 -25.21
CA ASN A 501 32.17 -42.26 -25.42
C ASN A 501 32.18 -40.92 -26.19
N THR A 502 31.10 -40.16 -26.12
CA THR A 502 30.99 -38.84 -26.75
C THR A 502 31.42 -37.75 -25.78
N CYS A 503 32.49 -37.02 -26.12
CA CYS A 503 33.07 -35.98 -25.28
C CYS A 503 32.12 -34.77 -25.16
N PHE A 504 31.74 -34.39 -23.93
CA PHE A 504 31.01 -33.15 -23.69
C PHE A 504 31.96 -31.97 -23.84
N CYS A 505 31.53 -30.88 -24.48
CA CYS A 505 32.26 -29.63 -24.41
C CYS A 505 32.14 -29.10 -22.96
N PHE A 506 33.26 -28.87 -22.28
CA PHE A 506 33.38 -28.36 -20.89
C PHE A 506 32.36 -27.26 -20.56
N LYS A 507 32.06 -26.41 -21.55
CA LYS A 507 31.04 -25.35 -21.50
C LYS A 507 29.63 -25.82 -21.16
N GLN A 508 29.18 -26.97 -21.65
CA GLN A 508 27.83 -27.49 -21.42
C GLN A 508 27.66 -28.04 -20.00
N ILE A 509 28.72 -28.63 -19.43
CA ILE A 509 28.72 -29.10 -18.03
C ILE A 509 28.68 -27.91 -17.07
N ILE A 510 29.46 -26.85 -17.35
CA ILE A 510 29.40 -25.60 -16.58
C ILE A 510 27.99 -25.00 -16.63
N ILE A 511 27.36 -24.97 -17.80
CA ILE A 511 25.97 -24.47 -17.94
C ILE A 511 25.00 -25.29 -17.08
N MET A 512 25.13 -26.62 -17.06
CA MET A 512 24.27 -27.48 -16.24
C MET A 512 24.48 -27.26 -14.74
N LEU A 513 25.72 -27.11 -14.29
CA LEU A 513 26.04 -26.78 -12.89
C LEU A 513 25.55 -25.39 -12.48
N MET A 514 25.66 -24.40 -13.38
CA MET A 514 25.11 -23.05 -13.15
C MET A 514 23.59 -23.07 -13.05
N ILE A 515 22.90 -23.83 -13.90
CA ILE A 515 21.44 -23.99 -13.81
C ILE A 515 21.04 -24.63 -12.48
N LEU A 516 21.74 -25.68 -12.06
CA LEU A 516 21.49 -26.36 -10.78
C LEU A 516 21.70 -25.41 -9.59
N LEU A 517 22.76 -24.60 -9.63
CA LEU A 517 23.06 -23.59 -8.60
C LEU A 517 21.99 -22.50 -8.54
N ILE A 518 21.54 -21.98 -9.68
CA ILE A 518 20.47 -20.98 -9.76
C ILE A 518 19.15 -21.55 -9.21
N CYS A 519 18.80 -22.79 -9.57
CA CYS A 519 17.61 -23.46 -9.05
C CYS A 519 17.68 -23.66 -7.53
N THR A 520 18.85 -24.04 -7.01
CA THR A 520 19.06 -24.27 -5.57
C THR A 520 19.00 -22.95 -4.79
N LEU A 521 19.65 -21.89 -5.28
CA LEU A 521 19.59 -20.55 -4.69
C LEU A 521 18.16 -20.00 -4.70
N SER A 522 17.45 -20.14 -5.82
CA SER A 522 16.06 -19.74 -5.94
C SER A 522 15.16 -20.47 -4.93
N PHE A 523 15.36 -21.78 -4.75
CA PHE A 523 14.64 -22.58 -3.76
C PHE A 523 14.90 -22.09 -2.33
N ILE A 524 16.17 -21.90 -1.96
CA ILE A 524 16.56 -21.40 -0.63
C ILE A 524 16.00 -20.00 -0.37
N THR A 525 16.07 -19.08 -1.33
CA THR A 525 15.50 -17.73 -1.20
C THR A 525 13.98 -17.78 -1.01
N ASN A 526 13.27 -18.60 -1.78
CA ASN A 526 11.82 -18.76 -1.62
C ASN A 526 11.45 -19.36 -0.26
N ILE A 527 12.19 -20.35 0.24
CA ILE A 527 11.95 -20.92 1.58
C ILE A 527 12.27 -19.92 2.70
N ASN A 528 13.36 -19.16 2.61
CA ASN A 528 13.68 -18.13 3.61
C ASN A 528 12.65 -17.00 3.60
N LEU A 529 12.11 -16.66 2.42
CA LEU A 529 10.98 -15.74 2.30
C LEU A 529 9.71 -16.30 2.95
N LEU A 530 9.44 -17.61 2.82
CA LEU A 530 8.35 -18.28 3.55
C LEU A 530 8.57 -18.28 5.08
N LYS A 531 9.79 -18.58 5.54
CA LYS A 531 10.17 -18.62 6.97
C LYS A 531 9.93 -17.28 7.67
N ASN A 532 10.39 -16.18 7.06
CA ASN A 532 10.25 -14.84 7.64
C ASN A 532 8.80 -14.32 7.64
N ARG A 533 7.86 -15.02 6.99
CA ARG A 533 6.51 -14.48 6.72
C ARG A 533 5.34 -15.30 7.29
N ILE A 534 5.52 -16.59 7.62
CA ILE A 534 4.39 -17.48 7.97
C ILE A 534 4.39 -17.99 9.43
N CYS A 535 5.43 -17.75 10.23
CA CYS A 535 5.54 -18.24 11.62
C CYS A 535 5.10 -19.73 11.75
N ILE A 536 5.75 -20.59 10.97
CA ILE A 536 5.50 -22.03 10.94
C ILE A 536 5.94 -22.64 12.29
N ARG A 537 5.11 -23.52 12.89
CA ARG A 537 5.49 -24.26 14.12
C ARG A 537 6.82 -24.99 13.92
N THR A 538 7.68 -24.93 14.94
CA THR A 538 9.07 -25.44 14.97
C THR A 538 9.27 -26.85 14.36
N THR A 539 8.31 -27.74 14.49
CA THR A 539 8.40 -29.10 13.94
C THR A 539 8.37 -29.18 12.41
N ALA A 540 7.59 -28.34 11.73
CA ALA A 540 7.59 -28.30 10.26
C ALA A 540 8.83 -27.59 9.70
N MET A 541 9.38 -26.62 10.45
CA MET A 541 10.67 -26.01 10.12
C MET A 541 11.80 -27.03 10.19
N ASN A 542 11.81 -27.94 11.17
CA ASN A 542 12.81 -29.00 11.25
C ASN A 542 12.77 -29.92 10.03
N VAL A 543 11.58 -30.26 9.52
CA VAL A 543 11.45 -31.07 8.28
C VAL A 543 12.01 -30.31 7.08
N ILE A 544 11.72 -29.01 6.96
CA ILE A 544 12.26 -28.16 5.89
C ILE A 544 13.78 -28.04 5.99
N TYR A 545 14.34 -27.89 7.18
CA TYR A 545 15.79 -27.87 7.40
C TYR A 545 16.47 -29.19 7.06
N ILE A 546 15.83 -30.32 7.40
CA ILE A 546 16.30 -31.64 7.00
C ILE A 546 16.29 -31.77 5.46
N LEU A 547 15.25 -31.27 4.79
CA LEU A 547 15.17 -31.27 3.32
C LEU A 547 16.25 -30.38 2.67
N ILE A 548 16.50 -29.18 3.20
CA ILE A 548 17.60 -28.31 2.74
C ILE A 548 18.95 -29.00 2.95
N PHE A 549 19.15 -29.62 4.10
CA PHE A 549 20.37 -30.35 4.41
C PHE A 549 20.60 -31.52 3.44
N ILE A 550 19.57 -32.30 3.14
CA ILE A 550 19.62 -33.40 2.15
C ILE A 550 19.98 -32.86 0.77
N ILE A 551 19.35 -31.77 0.31
CA ILE A 551 19.64 -31.13 -0.98
C ILE A 551 21.10 -30.65 -1.04
N CYS A 552 21.60 -30.01 0.03
CA CYS A 552 22.99 -29.58 0.11
C CYS A 552 23.96 -30.78 0.04
N CYS A 553 23.66 -31.87 0.76
CA CYS A 553 24.45 -33.09 0.70
C CYS A 553 24.47 -33.70 -0.72
N GLU A 554 23.33 -33.73 -1.43
CA GLU A 554 23.25 -34.25 -2.80
C GLU A 554 24.04 -33.40 -3.79
N VAL A 555 24.02 -32.07 -3.67
CA VAL A 555 24.85 -31.18 -4.49
C VAL A 555 26.34 -31.41 -4.21
N ILE A 556 26.73 -31.57 -2.94
CA ILE A 556 28.13 -31.87 -2.57
C ILE A 556 28.56 -33.24 -3.13
N LEU A 557 27.74 -34.27 -2.97
CA LEU A 557 28.00 -35.61 -3.53
C LEU A 557 28.15 -35.58 -5.06
N SER A 558 27.31 -34.80 -5.74
CA SER A 558 27.38 -34.62 -7.19
C SER A 558 28.69 -33.91 -7.61
N LEU A 559 29.12 -32.89 -6.86
CA LEU A 559 30.39 -32.20 -7.09
C LEU A 559 31.60 -33.10 -6.83
N VAL A 560 31.58 -33.90 -5.75
CA VAL A 560 32.65 -34.86 -5.43
C VAL A 560 32.75 -35.94 -6.51
N TYR A 561 31.61 -36.49 -6.96
CA TYR A 561 31.58 -37.47 -8.03
C TYR A 561 32.14 -36.91 -9.34
N PHE A 562 31.82 -35.65 -9.64
CA PHE A 562 32.39 -34.92 -10.78
C PHE A 562 33.91 -34.71 -10.66
N SER A 563 34.40 -34.35 -9.48
CA SER A 563 35.84 -34.22 -9.23
C SER A 563 36.58 -35.56 -9.39
N LEU A 564 35.99 -36.66 -8.92
CA LEU A 564 36.55 -38.01 -9.10
C LEU A 564 36.54 -38.45 -10.56
N PHE A 565 35.49 -38.12 -11.31
CA PHE A 565 35.41 -38.37 -12.75
C PHE A 565 36.53 -37.64 -13.52
N ILE A 566 36.83 -36.39 -13.17
CA ILE A 566 37.97 -35.64 -13.74
C ILE A 566 39.31 -36.32 -13.41
N ILE A 567 39.47 -36.81 -12.18
CA ILE A 567 40.71 -37.50 -11.74
C ILE A 567 40.91 -38.82 -12.48
N ASP A 568 39.86 -39.61 -12.71
CA ASP A 568 40.00 -40.85 -13.50
C ASP A 568 40.19 -40.55 -15.00
N PHE A 569 39.61 -39.46 -15.52
CA PHE A 569 39.87 -39.00 -16.89
C PHE A 569 41.34 -38.63 -17.11
N THR A 570 41.98 -37.99 -16.12
CA THR A 570 43.41 -37.64 -16.18
C THR A 570 44.35 -38.84 -16.03
N LYS A 571 43.91 -39.95 -15.41
CA LYS A 571 44.68 -41.21 -15.35
C LYS A 571 44.64 -42.04 -16.64
N VAL A 572 43.62 -41.86 -17.47
CA VAL A 572 43.48 -42.55 -18.77
C VAL A 572 44.21 -41.79 -19.88
N ALA A 573 44.54 -40.52 -19.67
CA ALA A 573 45.38 -39.73 -20.57
C ALA A 573 46.87 -40.13 -20.46
N ASP A 574 47.52 -40.25 -21.62
CA ASP A 574 48.87 -40.78 -21.91
C ASP A 574 49.98 -40.50 -20.86
N PRO A 575 50.81 -41.50 -20.45
CA PRO A 575 51.93 -41.34 -19.52
C PRO A 575 53.03 -40.35 -19.93
N LYS A 576 53.03 -39.84 -21.17
CA LYS A 576 53.97 -38.81 -21.63
C LYS A 576 53.70 -37.41 -21.09
N TYR A 577 52.54 -37.17 -20.49
CA TYR A 577 52.21 -35.88 -19.89
C TYR A 577 52.42 -35.95 -18.37
N LYS A 578 53.42 -35.22 -17.87
CA LYS A 578 53.64 -35.05 -16.42
C LYS A 578 52.35 -34.51 -15.81
N SER A 579 51.86 -35.16 -14.75
CA SER A 579 50.56 -34.84 -14.16
C SER A 579 50.46 -33.36 -13.72
N PRO A 580 49.33 -32.67 -13.98
CA PRO A 580 49.10 -31.28 -13.55
C PRO A 580 49.18 -31.06 -12.03
N ILE A 581 49.05 -32.14 -11.25
CA ILE A 581 49.08 -32.12 -9.78
C ILE A 581 50.50 -31.90 -9.24
N GLY A 582 51.54 -32.33 -9.95
CA GLY A 582 52.93 -32.08 -9.55
C GLY A 582 53.26 -30.60 -9.60
N SER A 583 52.88 -29.94 -10.70
CA SER A 583 53.02 -28.50 -10.92
C SER A 583 52.21 -27.68 -9.90
N LEU A 584 51.04 -28.16 -9.48
CA LEU A 584 50.20 -27.51 -8.46
C LEU A 584 50.81 -27.60 -7.05
N ILE A 585 51.43 -28.73 -6.70
CA ILE A 585 52.14 -28.88 -5.41
C ILE A 585 53.40 -28.00 -5.39
N ASP A 586 54.13 -27.92 -6.50
CA ASP A 586 55.31 -27.06 -6.63
C ASP A 586 54.92 -25.57 -6.59
N PHE A 587 53.80 -25.16 -7.19
CA PHE A 587 53.27 -23.80 -7.15
C PHE A 587 52.78 -23.39 -5.76
N ILE A 588 52.12 -24.30 -5.03
CA ILE A 588 51.70 -24.08 -3.63
C ILE A 588 52.93 -23.98 -2.71
N MET A 589 53.98 -24.79 -2.95
CA MET A 589 55.24 -24.70 -2.22
C MET A 589 56.00 -23.39 -2.50
N PHE A 590 56.01 -22.92 -3.75
CA PHE A 590 56.63 -21.65 -4.16
C PHE A 590 55.90 -20.42 -3.58
N SER A 591 54.57 -20.50 -3.43
CA SER A 591 53.74 -19.42 -2.88
C SER A 591 53.88 -19.24 -1.36
N ILE A 592 54.48 -20.21 -0.66
CA ILE A 592 54.71 -20.17 0.79
C ILE A 592 56.07 -19.53 1.15
N ASP A 593 57.05 -19.54 0.24
CA ASP A 593 58.43 -19.06 0.46
C ASP A 593 58.75 -17.70 -0.23
N TYR A 594 57.73 -16.95 -0.68
CA TYR A 594 57.94 -15.71 -1.45
C TYR A 594 58.27 -14.48 -0.57
N ASP A 595 59.48 -13.92 -0.72
CA ASP A 595 59.91 -12.63 -0.13
C ASP A 595 59.51 -11.45 -1.05
N PRO A 596 58.75 -10.44 -0.59
CA PRO A 596 58.11 -9.44 -1.46
C PRO A 596 59.05 -8.43 -2.16
N ASN A 597 60.37 -8.52 -2.00
CA ASN A 597 61.31 -7.51 -2.52
C ASN A 597 62.06 -7.90 -3.80
N ASP A 598 61.90 -9.11 -4.32
CA ASP A 598 62.53 -9.51 -5.58
C ASP A 598 61.64 -9.18 -6.79
N ASN A 599 61.95 -8.05 -7.44
CA ASN A 599 61.40 -7.70 -8.75
C ASN A 599 62.09 -8.54 -9.83
N VAL A 600 61.40 -9.55 -10.34
CA VAL A 600 61.75 -10.20 -11.61
C VAL A 600 60.60 -10.00 -12.58
N ASP A 601 60.85 -9.18 -13.60
CA ASP A 601 60.04 -9.09 -14.82
C ASP A 601 60.07 -10.45 -15.54
N ILE A 602 58.92 -11.11 -15.65
CA ILE A 602 58.75 -12.29 -16.50
C ILE A 602 57.63 -12.01 -17.50
N PHE A 603 57.92 -11.13 -18.46
CA PHE A 603 57.24 -11.13 -19.75
C PHE A 603 58.26 -10.70 -20.80
N ASP A 604 59.00 -11.67 -21.35
CA ASP A 604 59.51 -11.49 -22.70
C ASP A 604 59.61 -12.83 -23.45
N LYS A 605 58.98 -12.79 -24.63
CA LYS A 605 59.16 -13.55 -25.88
C LYS A 605 58.73 -15.02 -26.03
N ASP A 606 57.78 -15.12 -26.97
CA ASP A 606 57.71 -16.07 -28.08
C ASP A 606 57.68 -17.56 -27.73
N GLU A 607 56.46 -18.10 -27.58
CA GLU A 607 56.05 -19.38 -28.17
C GLU A 607 54.51 -19.51 -28.14
N ASP A 608 53.95 -20.11 -29.18
CA ASP A 608 52.51 -20.31 -29.38
C ASP A 608 51.85 -21.06 -28.19
N LEU A 609 51.05 -20.35 -27.38
CA LEU A 609 50.21 -20.95 -26.34
C LEU A 609 49.10 -21.79 -27.00
N CYS A 610 49.23 -23.11 -26.91
CA CYS A 610 48.19 -24.05 -27.30
C CYS A 610 46.95 -23.92 -26.39
N SER A 611 45.80 -24.38 -26.90
CA SER A 611 44.48 -24.33 -26.23
C SER A 611 44.39 -25.03 -24.85
N GLU A 612 45.43 -25.73 -24.41
CA GLU A 612 45.48 -26.42 -23.13
C GLU A 612 45.93 -25.51 -21.97
N ASP A 613 46.80 -24.53 -22.22
CA ASP A 613 47.29 -23.59 -21.18
C ASP A 613 46.21 -22.59 -20.73
N LEU A 614 45.28 -22.25 -21.63
CA LEU A 614 44.06 -21.50 -21.30
C LEU A 614 43.13 -22.28 -20.36
N CYS A 615 43.14 -23.61 -20.46
CA CYS A 615 42.29 -24.48 -19.65
C CYS A 615 42.85 -24.62 -18.21
N GLU A 616 44.17 -24.60 -18.04
CA GLU A 616 44.80 -24.61 -16.71
C GLU A 616 44.57 -23.30 -15.94
N ILE A 617 44.64 -22.15 -16.63
CA ILE A 617 44.35 -20.83 -16.04
C ILE A 617 42.88 -20.75 -15.59
N ASP A 618 41.94 -21.26 -16.40
CA ASP A 618 40.52 -21.30 -16.05
C ASP A 618 40.21 -22.24 -14.88
N ILE A 619 40.95 -23.34 -14.73
CA ILE A 619 40.84 -24.27 -13.58
C ILE A 619 41.35 -23.61 -12.29
N LEU A 620 42.44 -22.86 -12.34
CA LEU A 620 42.98 -22.10 -11.20
C LEU A 620 42.04 -20.98 -10.75
N ILE A 621 41.41 -20.28 -11.71
CA ILE A 621 40.39 -19.25 -11.43
C ILE A 621 39.12 -19.88 -10.85
N PHE A 622 38.71 -21.05 -11.34
CA PHE A 622 37.53 -21.77 -10.85
C PHE A 622 37.73 -22.30 -9.42
N LEU A 623 38.89 -22.91 -9.13
CA LEU A 623 39.23 -23.42 -7.80
C LEU A 623 39.41 -22.30 -6.76
N SER A 624 39.96 -21.15 -7.16
CA SER A 624 40.08 -19.97 -6.28
C SER A 624 38.71 -19.33 -6.00
N CYS A 625 37.80 -19.31 -6.98
CA CYS A 625 36.41 -18.90 -6.77
C CYS A 625 35.66 -19.85 -5.82
N ILE A 626 35.86 -21.17 -5.96
CA ILE A 626 35.30 -22.17 -5.04
C ILE A 626 35.85 -21.98 -3.62
N PHE A 627 37.16 -21.75 -3.46
CA PHE A 627 37.76 -21.50 -2.14
C PHE A 627 37.23 -20.21 -1.48
N CYS A 628 37.04 -19.14 -2.26
CA CYS A 628 36.41 -17.90 -1.79
C CYS A 628 34.95 -18.12 -1.34
N ILE A 629 34.18 -18.93 -2.08
CA ILE A 629 32.81 -19.30 -1.71
C ILE A 629 32.80 -20.15 -0.43
N PHE A 630 33.69 -21.14 -0.30
CA PHE A 630 33.86 -21.93 0.93
C PHE A 630 34.26 -21.05 2.13
N TYR A 631 35.13 -20.07 1.93
CA TYR A 631 35.52 -19.12 2.98
C TYR A 631 34.33 -18.26 3.42
N HIS A 632 33.50 -17.76 2.49
CA HIS A 632 32.29 -16.98 2.83
C HIS A 632 31.17 -17.82 3.45
N VAL A 633 30.93 -19.03 2.97
CA VAL A 633 29.94 -19.95 3.56
C VAL A 633 30.38 -20.40 4.95
N ARG A 634 31.68 -20.67 5.16
CA ARG A 634 32.24 -20.95 6.49
C ARG A 634 32.13 -19.74 7.42
N MET A 635 32.37 -18.52 6.95
CA MET A 635 32.20 -17.30 7.74
C MET A 635 30.73 -17.07 8.12
N LEU A 636 29.78 -17.38 7.25
CA LEU A 636 28.34 -17.33 7.54
C LEU A 636 27.92 -18.37 8.59
N ILE A 637 28.42 -19.60 8.48
CA ILE A 637 28.12 -20.69 9.43
C ILE A 637 28.80 -20.45 10.79
N VAL A 638 30.04 -19.98 10.81
CA VAL A 638 30.79 -19.70 12.06
C VAL A 638 30.25 -18.45 12.76
N ASN A 639 29.84 -17.40 12.04
CA ASN A 639 29.22 -16.23 12.66
C ASN A 639 27.83 -16.52 13.24
N GLU A 640 27.05 -17.45 12.69
CA GLU A 640 25.78 -17.89 13.30
C GLU A 640 25.97 -18.85 14.47
N ALA A 641 27.02 -19.68 14.47
CA ALA A 641 27.34 -20.57 15.59
C ALA A 641 27.91 -19.84 16.82
N ILE A 642 28.36 -18.59 16.67
CA ILE A 642 28.81 -17.72 17.78
C ILE A 642 27.63 -16.91 18.37
N TYR A 643 26.47 -16.90 17.70
CA TYR A 643 25.26 -16.16 18.12
C TYR A 643 24.13 -17.06 18.67
N LEU A 644 24.31 -18.38 18.66
CA LEU A 644 23.54 -19.38 19.42
C LEU A 644 24.29 -19.72 20.70
#